data_AF-A0A8D8PYI1-F1
#
_entry.id   AF-A0A8D8PYI1-F1
#
_cell.length_a   1.000
_cell.length_b   1.000
_cell.length_c   1.000
_cell.angle_alpha   90.00
_cell.angle_beta   90.00
_cell.angle_gamma   90.00
#
_symmetry.space_group_name_H-M   'P 1'
#
loop_
_entity.id
_entity.type
_entity.pdbx_description
1 polymer ?
#
loop_
_entity_poly.entity_id
_entity_poly.type
_entity_poly.pdbx_seq_one_letter_code
_entity_poly.pdbx_strand_id
1 'polypeptide(L)'
;MCIDGYYLRILLESSSQDLGIRSPLTFFNNLYHRFLLTQRLDMKCQCLQAMSIVYNQYSEVIGLFPDIRYIIVMLSRTQDKLERDRLLIFLDKLLSYKENIKIFLDENGISVLVDLVTLAHLHVTRARHVIQSNVLEAAAGANNALEDQEKEWYYGTSEQSKGPVSFGQMKQLWAAGELNPKTKVWAHGMEGWKSLHQVTQLKWTLVAKNSGGVMNETELSSLILSMLIKITRCYPTRDEDGAVIWPLPKVKRCLSQATVLPHLVQLLLTFDPGLVELVATLLCEIVVDNALARKLYLTGVFFFILMYTGSNVLPIARFLQLTHTAQAFMSDTLTSSDLMKRSILGPLLPEAMLYYLENHGADKFAQIFLGEFDTPEAIWSGDMRRHLIGKIAAHLADFTPRLAGNNRAVYQFCGIPAVRYPQLESEMFVNVFYLRHLCDATRFPDWPISHPVQLLKEVLEAWTSEVERKPPEMTADDAYQSLGLTRGSHHEENVVRKAYYKIASQYHPDKNPGGRDIFVRANKAYDFLCSRTCWENNEPNPNNIVLVLRTQSILFHRYSEELSGYKYAGYRQLIATIRAETSDENETLFSSAGSLLGAAVELAYHTVQCSALNAQELNNEGGFQCLHVAFTRCLSVLTHSLSGSEMPVQVCSYVAKCYTVAAQFTGCRVTFCSMSPSLLSDLAYTLRSCLASSSSSSSSSSSHGLLRLAADTVQCVSGLAIDET
;
A
#
# COMPACT_ATOMS: atom_id res chain seq x y z
N MET A 1 36.10 10.90 43.66
CA MET A 1 37.04 11.72 42.86
C MET A 1 36.59 13.17 42.92
N CYS A 2 37.50 14.11 43.14
CA CYS A 2 37.25 15.54 43.10
C CYS A 2 38.06 16.14 41.93
N ILE A 3 37.42 16.95 41.10
CA ILE A 3 38.05 17.67 39.99
C ILE A 3 37.61 19.13 40.14
N ASP A 4 38.56 20.08 40.17
CA ASP A 4 38.27 21.52 40.30
C ASP A 4 37.33 21.90 41.45
N GLY A 5 37.41 21.17 42.57
CA GLY A 5 36.56 21.40 43.74
C GLY A 5 35.18 20.74 43.69
N TYR A 6 34.83 20.04 42.60
CA TYR A 6 33.57 19.30 42.46
C TYR A 6 33.78 17.80 42.64
N TYR A 7 33.00 17.19 43.53
CA TYR A 7 32.98 15.74 43.70
C TYR A 7 32.15 15.10 42.59
N LEU A 8 32.78 14.30 41.75
CA LEU A 8 32.13 13.68 40.59
C LEU A 8 30.90 12.87 40.97
N ARG A 9 30.95 12.17 42.11
CA ARG A 9 29.83 11.37 42.61
C ARG A 9 28.56 12.22 42.77
N ILE A 10 28.68 13.40 43.37
CA ILE A 10 27.55 14.32 43.60
C ILE A 10 27.03 14.84 42.25
N LEU A 11 27.93 15.18 41.32
CA LEU A 11 27.57 15.62 39.97
C LEU A 11 26.81 14.55 39.18
N LEU A 12 27.22 13.28 39.31
CA LEU A 12 26.56 12.15 38.65
C LEU A 12 25.17 11.82 39.25
N GLU A 13 24.93 12.19 40.50
CA GLU A 13 23.64 12.01 41.20
C GLU A 13 22.65 13.18 40.91
N SER A 14 23.14 14.34 40.47
CA SER A 14 22.37 15.60 40.38
C SER A 14 21.82 15.93 38.97
N SER A 15 21.43 14.93 38.19
CA SER A 15 21.18 15.01 36.72
C SER A 15 20.18 16.06 36.21
N SER A 16 19.46 16.79 37.08
CA SER A 16 18.37 17.72 36.73
C SER A 16 18.41 19.09 37.43
N GLN A 17 19.44 19.38 38.24
CA GLN A 17 19.61 20.69 38.89
C GLN A 17 20.73 21.51 38.21
N ASP A 18 20.64 22.84 38.28
CA ASP A 18 21.75 23.71 37.89
C ASP A 18 22.96 23.39 38.77
N LEU A 19 24.05 22.95 38.14
CA LEU A 19 25.24 22.47 38.82
C LEU A 19 26.04 23.61 39.46
N GLY A 20 25.69 24.88 39.21
CA GLY A 20 26.35 26.05 39.79
C GLY A 20 27.84 26.12 39.43
N ILE A 21 28.22 25.61 38.26
CA ILE A 21 29.62 25.52 37.84
C ILE A 21 30.11 26.91 37.43
N ARG A 22 31.01 27.48 38.23
CA ARG A 22 31.54 28.85 38.02
C ARG A 22 32.26 29.07 36.69
N SER A 23 33.03 28.08 36.22
CA SER A 23 33.74 28.13 34.92
C SER A 23 33.53 26.84 34.14
N PRO A 24 32.41 26.71 33.39
CA PRO A 24 32.06 25.47 32.70
C PRO A 24 33.11 25.02 31.69
N LEU A 25 33.70 25.93 30.92
CA LEU A 25 34.73 25.61 29.93
C LEU A 25 36.00 25.06 30.57
N THR A 26 36.51 25.73 31.62
CA THR A 26 37.71 25.25 32.34
C THR A 26 37.46 23.88 32.97
N PHE A 27 36.30 23.73 33.63
CA PHE A 27 35.93 22.47 34.26
C PHE A 27 35.81 21.33 33.23
N PHE A 28 35.16 21.59 32.09
CA PHE A 28 35.03 20.62 31.00
C PHE A 28 36.39 20.20 30.44
N ASN A 29 37.31 21.15 30.21
CA ASN A 29 38.67 20.85 29.75
C ASN A 29 39.42 20.00 30.78
N ASN A 30 39.27 20.28 32.07
CA ASN A 30 39.90 19.50 33.14
C ASN A 30 39.32 18.07 33.23
N LEU A 31 38.01 17.90 33.03
CA LEU A 31 37.39 16.58 32.87
C LEU A 31 37.96 15.82 31.67
N TYR A 32 38.10 16.50 30.53
CA TYR A 32 38.66 15.91 29.31
C TYR A 32 40.12 15.50 29.46
N HIS A 33 40.96 16.37 30.04
CA HIS A 33 42.35 16.02 30.37
C HIS A 33 42.42 14.79 31.28
N ARG A 34 41.56 14.71 32.29
CA ARG A 34 41.51 13.54 33.17
C ARG A 34 41.09 12.27 32.43
N PHE A 35 40.11 12.38 31.53
CA PHE A 35 39.68 11.28 30.66
C PHE A 35 40.85 10.75 29.81
N LEU A 36 41.65 11.62 29.21
CA LEU A 36 42.81 11.24 28.39
C LEU A 36 43.92 10.53 29.18
N LEU A 37 44.17 10.96 30.42
CA LEU A 37 45.26 10.41 31.25
C LEU A 37 44.91 9.09 31.94
N THR A 38 43.62 8.83 32.13
CA THR A 38 43.15 7.69 32.93
C THR A 38 43.23 6.39 32.13
N GLN A 39 43.82 5.33 32.68
CA GLN A 39 43.84 3.99 32.04
C GLN A 39 42.72 3.05 32.53
N ARG A 40 42.13 3.35 33.68
CA ARG A 40 41.03 2.55 34.26
C ARG A 40 39.71 2.82 33.55
N LEU A 41 39.05 1.78 33.04
CA LEU A 41 37.78 1.89 32.30
C LEU A 41 36.67 2.55 33.13
N ASP A 42 36.47 2.17 34.40
CA ASP A 42 35.43 2.76 35.25
C ASP A 42 35.58 4.27 35.39
N MET A 43 36.83 4.72 35.59
CA MET A 43 37.15 6.13 35.76
C MET A 43 36.99 6.89 34.43
N LYS A 44 37.38 6.29 33.29
CA LYS A 44 37.10 6.86 31.95
C LYS A 44 35.60 7.04 31.73
N CYS A 45 34.81 6.01 32.04
CA CYS A 45 33.35 6.03 31.87
C CYS A 45 32.67 7.07 32.76
N GLN A 46 33.15 7.24 34.00
CA GLN A 46 32.70 8.31 34.89
C GLN A 46 33.04 9.70 34.35
N CYS A 47 34.24 9.89 33.78
CA CYS A 47 34.62 11.16 33.15
C CYS A 47 33.72 11.45 31.93
N LEU A 48 33.49 10.47 31.05
CA LEU A 48 32.59 10.63 29.90
C LEU A 48 31.16 11.00 30.34
N GLN A 49 30.66 10.36 31.39
CA GLN A 49 29.33 10.68 31.92
C GLN A 49 29.28 12.12 32.47
N ALA A 50 30.29 12.52 33.26
CA ALA A 50 30.37 13.89 33.77
C ALA A 50 30.48 14.92 32.63
N MET A 51 31.32 14.66 31.63
CA MET A 51 31.45 15.49 30.43
C MET A 51 30.12 15.62 29.68
N SER A 52 29.36 14.53 29.57
CA SER A 52 28.04 14.54 28.92
C SER A 52 27.05 15.45 29.66
N ILE A 53 27.02 15.37 30.99
CA ILE A 53 26.14 16.20 31.82
C ILE A 53 26.51 17.68 31.69
N VAL A 54 27.80 18.00 31.84
CA VAL A 54 28.31 19.38 31.77
C VAL A 54 28.07 19.99 30.38
N TYR A 55 28.36 19.24 29.32
CA TYR A 55 28.16 19.73 27.95
C TYR A 55 26.67 19.93 27.63
N ASN A 56 25.78 19.07 28.15
CA ASN A 56 24.34 19.22 27.94
C ASN A 56 23.79 20.51 28.56
N GLN A 57 24.34 20.97 29.69
CA GLN A 57 23.90 22.19 30.36
C GLN A 57 24.57 23.47 29.84
N TYR A 58 25.84 23.38 29.42
CA TYR A 58 26.66 24.55 29.08
C TYR A 58 27.23 24.50 27.65
N SER A 59 26.53 23.88 26.70
CA SER A 59 26.98 23.71 25.32
C SER A 59 27.32 25.03 24.61
N GLU A 60 26.55 26.09 24.86
CA GLU A 60 26.79 27.43 24.27
C GLU A 60 28.07 28.08 24.80
N VAL A 61 28.40 27.85 26.07
CA VAL A 61 29.60 28.40 26.73
C VAL A 61 30.85 27.59 26.36
N ILE A 62 30.71 26.27 26.24
CA ILE A 62 31.83 25.39 25.89
C ILE A 62 32.11 25.45 24.39
N GLY A 63 31.07 25.49 23.55
CA GLY A 63 31.17 25.61 22.10
C GLY A 63 31.74 24.37 21.41
N LEU A 64 32.57 24.62 20.39
CA LEU A 64 33.19 23.59 19.54
C LEU A 64 34.06 22.63 20.33
N PHE A 65 33.91 21.34 20.07
CA PHE A 65 34.81 20.29 20.57
C PHE A 65 35.71 19.77 19.43
N PRO A 66 37.01 20.11 19.40
CA PRO A 66 37.89 19.75 18.27
C PRO A 66 38.13 18.24 18.13
N ASP A 67 38.14 17.49 19.23
CA ASP A 67 38.57 16.09 19.28
C ASP A 67 37.46 15.07 18.96
N ILE A 68 36.44 15.46 18.19
CA ILE A 68 35.35 14.55 17.77
C ILE A 68 35.89 13.32 17.04
N ARG A 69 36.90 13.50 16.17
CA ARG A 69 37.59 12.39 15.50
C ARG A 69 38.08 11.33 16.48
N TYR A 70 38.69 11.77 17.59
CA TYR A 70 39.21 10.87 18.61
C TYR A 70 38.08 10.06 19.26
N ILE A 71 36.95 10.69 19.57
CA ILE A 71 35.77 10.03 20.13
C ILE A 71 35.18 8.99 19.15
N ILE A 72 35.07 9.33 17.85
CA ILE A 72 34.60 8.40 16.81
C ILE A 72 35.55 7.19 16.71
N VAL A 73 36.86 7.42 16.69
CA VAL A 73 37.86 6.34 16.63
C VAL A 73 37.78 5.45 17.87
N MET A 74 37.64 6.02 19.06
CA MET A 74 37.43 5.24 20.28
C MET A 74 36.16 4.39 20.21
N LEU A 75 35.04 4.97 19.74
CA LEU A 75 33.78 4.24 19.59
C LEU A 75 33.88 3.08 18.59
N SER A 76 34.61 3.27 17.48
CA SER A 76 34.82 2.20 16.49
C SER A 76 35.67 1.03 17.02
N ARG A 77 36.64 1.32 17.92
CA ARG A 77 37.63 0.36 18.42
C ARG A 77 37.25 -0.32 19.73
N THR A 78 36.41 0.32 20.54
CA THR A 78 36.04 -0.25 21.84
C THR A 78 35.34 -1.61 21.70
N GLN A 79 35.59 -2.47 22.67
CA GLN A 79 35.02 -3.81 22.84
C GLN A 79 34.30 -3.92 24.20
N ASP A 80 34.12 -2.80 24.89
CA ASP A 80 33.49 -2.72 26.20
C ASP A 80 32.12 -2.06 26.05
N LYS A 81 31.07 -2.71 26.56
CA LYS A 81 29.68 -2.22 26.39
C LYS A 81 29.45 -0.91 27.16
N LEU A 82 30.01 -0.79 28.36
CA LEU A 82 29.87 0.43 29.17
C LEU A 82 30.58 1.61 28.49
N GLU A 83 31.80 1.42 27.99
CA GLU A 83 32.53 2.47 27.27
C GLU A 83 31.80 2.89 25.99
N ARG A 84 31.30 1.93 25.19
CA ARG A 84 30.48 2.20 23.99
C ARG A 84 29.30 3.10 24.30
N ASP A 85 28.53 2.74 25.33
CA ASP A 85 27.30 3.46 25.67
C ASP A 85 27.60 4.88 26.16
N ARG A 86 28.64 5.05 26.98
CA ARG A 86 29.07 6.37 27.46
C ARG A 86 29.62 7.25 26.34
N LEU A 87 30.38 6.68 25.40
CA LEU A 87 30.87 7.41 24.22
C LEU A 87 29.71 7.88 23.34
N LEU A 88 28.69 7.04 23.12
CA LEU A 88 27.50 7.43 22.33
C LEU A 88 26.68 8.52 23.01
N ILE A 89 26.43 8.40 24.32
CA ILE A 89 25.71 9.43 25.08
C ILE A 89 26.47 10.76 25.04
N PHE A 90 27.79 10.73 25.19
CA PHE A 90 28.61 11.94 25.10
C PHE A 90 28.54 12.55 23.69
N LEU A 91 28.65 11.70 22.66
CA LEU A 91 28.55 12.12 21.26
C LEU A 91 27.18 12.71 20.94
N ASP A 92 26.08 12.16 21.47
CA ASP A 92 24.75 12.79 21.37
C ASP A 92 24.78 14.23 21.85
N LYS A 93 25.39 14.50 23.02
CA LYS A 93 25.47 15.86 23.57
C LYS A 93 26.33 16.80 22.72
N LEU A 94 27.47 16.32 22.23
CA LEU A 94 28.33 17.09 21.33
C LEU A 94 27.60 17.50 20.04
N LEU A 95 26.76 16.62 19.50
CA LEU A 95 26.03 16.86 18.24
C LEU A 95 24.81 17.78 18.40
N SER A 96 24.62 18.40 19.57
CA SER A 96 23.67 19.51 19.73
C SER A 96 24.25 20.86 19.24
N TYR A 97 25.57 20.95 19.02
CA TYR A 97 26.22 22.15 18.50
C TYR A 97 26.55 22.01 17.00
N LYS A 98 26.16 22.99 16.18
CA LYS A 98 26.16 22.87 14.71
C LYS A 98 27.55 22.63 14.10
N GLU A 99 28.60 23.27 14.64
CA GLU A 99 29.97 23.10 14.13
C GLU A 99 30.54 21.71 14.41
N ASN A 100 30.18 21.10 15.55
CA ASN A 100 30.56 19.73 15.90
C ASN A 100 29.99 18.72 14.90
N ILE A 101 28.76 18.95 14.44
CA ILE A 101 28.13 18.12 13.41
C ILE A 101 28.97 18.11 12.13
N LYS A 102 29.52 19.27 11.71
CA LYS A 102 30.34 19.35 10.50
C LYS A 102 31.57 18.44 10.60
N ILE A 103 32.32 18.52 11.71
CA ILE A 103 33.48 17.66 11.96
C ILE A 103 33.07 16.19 11.99
N PHE A 104 31.96 15.86 12.66
CA PHE A 104 31.42 14.51 12.71
C PHE A 104 31.08 13.93 11.32
N LEU A 105 30.51 14.75 10.44
CA LEU A 105 30.22 14.37 9.05
C LEU A 105 31.50 14.25 8.20
N ASP A 106 32.51 15.07 8.46
CA ASP A 106 33.80 15.02 7.77
C ASP A 106 34.61 13.76 8.14
N GLU A 107 34.46 13.27 9.36
CA GLU A 107 35.15 12.08 9.90
C GLU A 107 34.34 10.78 9.74
N ASN A 108 33.39 10.73 8.80
CA ASN A 108 32.53 9.56 8.50
C ASN A 108 31.76 9.00 9.70
N GLY A 109 31.39 9.86 10.66
CA GLY A 109 30.70 9.44 11.87
C GLY A 109 29.36 8.73 11.63
N ILE A 110 28.64 9.07 10.56
CA ILE A 110 27.39 8.39 10.16
C ILE A 110 27.61 6.88 9.96
N SER A 111 28.71 6.48 9.31
CA SER A 111 29.01 5.07 9.04
C SER A 111 29.17 4.28 10.34
N VAL A 112 29.87 4.86 11.34
CA VAL A 112 30.06 4.24 12.66
C VAL A 112 28.74 4.11 13.41
N LEU A 113 27.85 5.11 13.32
CA LEU A 113 26.52 5.02 13.92
C LEU A 113 25.66 3.94 13.24
N VAL A 114 25.70 3.85 11.92
CA VAL A 114 24.95 2.85 11.13
C VAL A 114 25.51 1.44 11.33
N ASP A 115 26.81 1.29 11.63
CA ASP A 115 27.39 0.02 12.06
C ASP A 115 26.77 -0.47 13.37
N LEU A 116 26.53 0.44 14.32
CA LEU A 116 25.98 0.10 15.63
C LEU A 116 24.45 -0.06 15.61
N VAL A 117 23.74 0.69 14.75
CA VAL A 117 22.26 0.65 14.70
C VAL A 117 21.74 -0.72 14.27
N THR A 118 22.49 -1.47 13.45
CA THR A 118 22.09 -2.81 13.00
C THR A 118 22.09 -3.85 14.12
N LEU A 119 22.67 -3.54 15.29
CA LEU A 119 22.60 -4.40 16.47
C LEU A 119 21.16 -4.58 16.97
N ALA A 120 20.22 -3.70 16.60
CA ALA A 120 18.79 -3.86 16.90
C ALA A 120 18.23 -5.23 16.46
N HIS A 121 18.74 -5.81 15.37
CA HIS A 121 18.32 -7.14 14.90
C HIS A 121 18.72 -8.29 15.83
N LEU A 122 19.70 -8.06 16.71
CA LEU A 122 20.24 -9.05 17.64
C LEU A 122 19.57 -8.99 19.02
N HIS A 123 18.57 -8.13 19.21
CA HIS A 123 17.88 -7.99 20.48
C HIS A 123 17.06 -9.24 20.80
N VAL A 124 17.37 -9.90 21.92
CA VAL A 124 16.86 -11.24 22.25
C VAL A 124 15.60 -11.21 23.13
N THR A 125 15.38 -10.12 23.88
CA THR A 125 14.23 -10.00 24.81
C THR A 125 12.94 -9.53 24.12
N ARG A 126 13.04 -9.10 22.85
CA ARG A 126 11.89 -8.66 22.06
C ARG A 126 11.14 -9.86 21.50
N ALA A 127 9.80 -9.84 21.58
CA ALA A 127 8.95 -10.77 20.85
C ALA A 127 9.17 -10.58 19.33
N ARG A 128 9.74 -11.59 18.66
CA ARG A 128 9.91 -11.57 17.19
C ARG A 128 8.59 -11.97 16.54
N HIS A 129 8.15 -11.20 15.54
CA HIS A 129 7.01 -11.57 14.71
C HIS A 129 7.35 -12.83 13.91
N VAL A 130 6.60 -13.92 14.12
CA VAL A 130 6.76 -15.14 13.32
C VAL A 130 6.19 -14.88 11.93
N ILE A 131 7.08 -14.64 10.97
CA ILE A 131 6.76 -14.66 9.55
C ILE A 131 6.38 -16.12 9.26
N GLN A 132 5.14 -16.35 8.82
CA GLN A 132 4.57 -17.70 8.68
C GLN A 132 5.56 -18.66 8.01
N SER A 133 6.04 -19.62 8.80
CA SER A 133 6.72 -20.81 8.32
C SER A 133 5.68 -21.90 8.14
N ASN A 134 5.76 -22.67 7.05
CA ASN A 134 4.93 -23.87 6.87
C ASN A 134 5.34 -25.02 7.82
N VAL A 135 6.28 -24.78 8.73
CA VAL A 135 6.77 -25.73 9.73
C VAL A 135 6.19 -25.35 11.10
N LEU A 136 5.46 -26.28 11.71
CA LEU A 136 5.00 -26.17 13.10
C LEU A 136 6.19 -26.38 14.04
N GLU A 137 6.78 -25.30 14.54
CA GLU A 137 7.89 -25.34 15.51
C GLU A 137 7.43 -24.87 16.90
N ALA A 138 7.99 -25.47 17.95
CA ALA A 138 7.76 -25.02 19.32
C ALA A 138 8.37 -23.62 19.53
N ALA A 139 7.62 -22.71 20.16
CA ALA A 139 7.97 -21.29 20.31
C ALA A 139 9.36 -21.02 20.97
N ALA A 140 9.87 -21.97 21.77
CA ALA A 140 11.19 -21.86 22.39
C ALA A 140 12.37 -22.23 21.46
N GLY A 141 12.12 -22.97 20.37
CA GLY A 141 13.14 -23.41 19.39
C GLY A 141 13.28 -22.52 18.16
N ALA A 142 12.24 -21.73 17.83
CA ALA A 142 12.19 -20.88 16.63
C ALA A 142 13.31 -19.80 16.58
N ASN A 143 13.81 -19.35 17.74
CA ASN A 143 14.81 -18.28 17.83
C ASN A 143 16.20 -18.70 17.33
N ASN A 144 16.66 -19.91 17.68
CA ASN A 144 17.90 -20.47 17.13
C ASN A 144 17.69 -20.94 15.69
N ALA A 145 16.48 -21.40 15.35
CA ALA A 145 16.17 -21.91 14.02
C ALA A 145 16.38 -20.85 12.91
N LEU A 146 15.93 -19.61 13.08
CA LEU A 146 16.11 -18.57 12.05
C LEU A 146 17.57 -18.16 11.83
N GLU A 147 18.38 -18.08 12.89
CA GLU A 147 19.81 -17.73 12.81
C GLU A 147 20.66 -18.88 12.23
N ASP A 148 20.15 -20.12 12.32
CA ASP A 148 20.81 -21.33 11.84
C ASP A 148 20.27 -21.86 10.50
N GLN A 149 19.15 -21.32 10.01
CA GLN A 149 18.57 -21.68 8.72
C GLN A 149 19.49 -21.34 7.55
N GLU A 150 20.13 -20.16 7.59
CA GLU A 150 20.98 -19.67 6.50
C GLU A 150 22.46 -19.61 6.89
N LYS A 151 23.30 -20.07 5.96
CA LYS A 151 24.76 -20.12 6.13
C LYS A 151 25.41 -18.98 5.36
N GLU A 152 25.69 -17.88 6.05
CA GLU A 152 26.19 -16.64 5.43
C GLU A 152 27.71 -16.44 5.61
N TRP A 153 28.33 -17.08 6.61
CA TRP A 153 29.68 -16.74 7.05
C TRP A 153 30.74 -17.71 6.54
N TYR A 154 31.86 -17.16 6.10
CA TYR A 154 33.10 -17.87 5.80
C TYR A 154 34.20 -17.39 6.74
N TYR A 155 35.09 -18.29 7.15
CA TYR A 155 36.19 -17.98 8.06
C TYR A 155 37.47 -18.71 7.63
N GLY A 156 38.65 -18.14 7.92
CA GLY A 156 39.93 -18.74 7.57
C GLY A 156 40.90 -17.74 6.97
N THR A 157 41.73 -18.17 6.02
CA THR A 157 42.55 -17.28 5.17
C THR A 157 41.96 -17.23 3.77
N SER A 158 42.31 -16.22 2.97
CA SER A 158 41.77 -16.07 1.60
C SER A 158 42.06 -17.30 0.70
N GLU A 159 43.09 -18.09 1.02
CA GLU A 159 43.49 -19.30 0.28
C GLU A 159 42.92 -20.60 0.87
N GLN A 160 42.57 -20.61 2.17
CA GLN A 160 41.98 -21.76 2.89
C GLN A 160 40.72 -21.32 3.62
N SER A 161 39.71 -20.86 2.86
CA SER A 161 38.41 -20.48 3.40
C SER A 161 37.59 -21.70 3.81
N LYS A 162 37.08 -21.71 5.05
CA LYS A 162 36.10 -22.67 5.54
C LYS A 162 34.72 -22.03 5.55
N GLY A 163 33.68 -22.81 5.24
CA GLY A 163 32.29 -22.34 5.19
C GLY A 163 31.56 -22.73 3.89
N PRO A 164 30.30 -22.31 3.71
CA PRO A 164 29.57 -21.38 4.56
C PRO A 164 29.10 -22.00 5.88
N VAL A 165 29.05 -21.21 6.96
CA VAL A 165 28.51 -21.57 8.28
C VAL A 165 27.45 -20.57 8.74
N SER A 166 26.52 -21.02 9.58
CA SER A 166 25.49 -20.17 10.16
C SER A 166 26.04 -19.28 11.28
N PHE A 167 25.23 -18.32 11.74
CA PHE A 167 25.62 -17.47 12.87
C PHE A 167 25.70 -18.26 14.19
N GLY A 168 24.80 -19.22 14.43
CA GLY A 168 24.90 -20.10 15.60
C GLY A 168 26.15 -20.98 15.56
N GLN A 169 26.54 -21.49 14.39
CA GLN A 169 27.79 -22.22 14.21
C GLN A 169 29.02 -21.36 14.49
N MET A 170 29.02 -20.08 14.10
CA MET A 170 30.09 -19.14 14.46
C MET A 170 30.22 -18.97 15.99
N LYS A 171 29.10 -18.93 16.73
CA LYS A 171 29.10 -18.91 18.21
C LYS A 171 29.71 -20.19 18.79
N GLN A 172 29.39 -21.36 18.22
CA GLN A 172 29.95 -22.66 18.63
C GLN A 172 31.46 -22.74 18.39
N LEU A 173 31.93 -22.33 17.20
CA LEU A 173 33.36 -22.33 16.85
C LEU A 173 34.17 -21.36 17.73
N TRP A 174 33.56 -20.25 18.15
CA TRP A 174 34.16 -19.36 19.14
C TRP A 174 34.28 -20.02 20.52
N ALA A 175 33.21 -20.67 20.99
CA ALA A 175 33.21 -21.39 22.26
C ALA A 175 34.21 -22.56 22.27
N ALA A 176 34.42 -23.21 21.13
CA ALA A 176 35.42 -24.26 20.93
C ALA A 176 36.87 -23.73 20.85
N GLY A 177 37.07 -22.41 20.78
CA GLY A 177 38.39 -21.78 20.66
C GLY A 177 39.02 -21.85 19.26
N GLU A 178 38.27 -22.30 18.24
CA GLU A 178 38.74 -22.32 16.85
C GLU A 178 38.80 -20.92 16.23
N LEU A 179 37.93 -20.02 16.70
CA LEU A 179 37.91 -18.62 16.28
C LEU A 179 38.60 -17.74 17.33
N ASN A 180 39.32 -16.74 16.85
CA ASN A 180 39.93 -15.71 17.68
C ASN A 180 39.65 -14.31 17.09
N PRO A 181 39.90 -13.20 17.83
CA PRO A 181 39.60 -11.86 17.34
C PRO A 181 40.25 -11.48 16.00
N LYS A 182 41.38 -12.12 15.65
CA LYS A 182 42.15 -11.82 14.44
C LYS A 182 41.73 -12.67 13.24
N THR A 183 41.03 -13.79 13.46
CA THR A 183 40.52 -14.68 12.39
C THR A 183 39.81 -13.86 11.32
N LYS A 184 40.17 -14.08 10.05
CA LYS A 184 39.50 -13.40 8.94
C LYS A 184 38.17 -14.06 8.66
N VAL A 185 37.16 -13.21 8.45
CA VAL A 185 35.79 -13.60 8.16
C VAL A 185 35.28 -12.81 6.97
N TRP A 186 34.37 -13.42 6.23
CA TRP A 186 33.71 -12.81 5.08
C TRP A 186 32.27 -13.33 4.97
N ALA A 187 31.38 -12.48 4.46
CA ALA A 187 30.00 -12.82 4.14
C ALA A 187 29.61 -12.08 2.87
N HIS A 188 28.57 -12.57 2.19
CA HIS A 188 28.08 -11.95 0.97
C HIS A 188 27.66 -10.49 1.23
N GLY A 189 28.12 -9.57 0.37
CA GLY A 189 27.90 -8.12 0.53
C GLY A 189 28.99 -7.37 1.30
N MET A 190 29.99 -8.07 1.86
CA MET A 190 31.17 -7.41 2.44
C MET A 190 32.19 -7.03 1.35
N GLU A 191 32.81 -5.85 1.49
CA GLU A 191 33.88 -5.34 0.59
C GLU A 191 35.12 -6.25 0.50
N GLY A 192 35.30 -7.14 1.49
CA GLY A 192 36.43 -8.06 1.55
C GLY A 192 36.56 -8.73 2.91
N TRP A 193 37.56 -9.60 3.04
CA TRP A 193 37.87 -10.32 4.29
C TRP A 193 38.28 -9.35 5.39
N LYS A 194 37.50 -9.28 6.48
CA LYS A 194 37.79 -8.44 7.65
C LYS A 194 38.15 -9.32 8.84
N SER A 195 38.93 -8.79 9.79
CA SER A 195 39.17 -9.53 11.04
C SER A 195 37.90 -9.56 11.88
N LEU A 196 37.66 -10.65 12.61
CA LEU A 196 36.43 -10.87 13.39
C LEU A 196 36.06 -9.69 14.29
N HIS A 197 37.04 -9.10 15.00
CA HIS A 197 36.83 -7.93 15.85
C HIS A 197 36.45 -6.64 15.11
N GLN A 198 36.61 -6.57 13.80
CA GLN A 198 36.25 -5.42 12.96
C GLN A 198 34.81 -5.51 12.43
N VAL A 199 34.19 -6.69 12.49
CA VAL A 199 32.82 -6.90 12.05
C VAL A 199 31.88 -6.64 13.21
N THR A 200 31.00 -5.63 13.10
CA THR A 200 30.22 -5.12 14.24
C THR A 200 29.35 -6.17 14.92
N GLN A 201 28.62 -6.99 14.15
CA GLN A 201 27.84 -8.11 14.69
C GLN A 201 28.70 -9.07 15.52
N LEU A 202 29.82 -9.55 14.97
CA LEU A 202 30.68 -10.52 15.63
C LEU A 202 31.47 -9.90 16.80
N LYS A 203 31.88 -8.64 16.68
CA LYS A 203 32.53 -7.88 17.75
C LYS A 203 31.63 -7.84 18.99
N TRP A 204 30.37 -7.45 18.84
CA TRP A 204 29.47 -7.23 19.98
C TRP A 204 28.83 -8.51 20.52
N THR A 205 28.92 -9.62 19.80
CA THR A 205 28.34 -10.91 20.22
C THR A 205 29.39 -11.92 20.71
N LEU A 206 30.59 -11.93 20.13
CA LEU A 206 31.64 -12.92 20.46
C LEU A 206 32.80 -12.30 21.25
N VAL A 207 33.25 -11.10 20.88
CA VAL A 207 34.48 -10.50 21.42
C VAL A 207 34.22 -9.60 22.63
N ALA A 208 33.10 -8.89 22.64
CA ALA A 208 32.83 -7.84 23.61
C ALA A 208 32.76 -8.37 25.06
N LYS A 209 33.31 -7.61 25.98
CA LYS A 209 33.25 -7.91 27.41
C LYS A 209 31.86 -7.57 27.96
N ASN A 210 31.27 -8.47 28.75
CA ASN A 210 29.99 -8.24 29.42
C ASN A 210 30.18 -7.44 30.72
N SER A 211 30.58 -6.18 30.58
CA SER A 211 30.83 -5.23 31.68
C SER A 211 29.56 -4.54 32.21
N GLY A 212 28.36 -5.01 31.83
CA GLY A 212 27.09 -4.38 32.20
C GLY A 212 26.87 -3.07 31.45
N GLY A 213 26.41 -3.16 30.20
CA GLY A 213 26.05 -1.97 29.40
C GLY A 213 24.94 -1.15 30.06
N VAL A 214 24.88 0.13 29.71
CA VAL A 214 23.83 1.06 30.17
C VAL A 214 22.56 0.88 29.35
N MET A 215 22.71 0.51 28.07
CA MET A 215 21.61 0.39 27.11
C MET A 215 21.53 -1.02 26.54
N ASN A 216 20.30 -1.50 26.32
CA ASN A 216 20.06 -2.65 25.45
C ASN A 216 20.19 -2.27 23.97
N GLU A 217 20.14 -3.25 23.06
CA GLU A 217 20.29 -3.03 21.62
C GLU A 217 19.20 -2.11 21.03
N THR A 218 17.99 -2.10 21.60
CA THR A 218 16.88 -1.23 21.15
C THR A 218 17.09 0.21 21.56
N GLU A 219 17.44 0.44 22.83
CA GLU A 219 17.73 1.77 23.38
C GLU A 219 18.93 2.39 22.67
N LEU A 220 19.97 1.59 22.41
CA LEU A 220 21.14 1.98 21.63
C LEU A 220 20.74 2.48 20.25
N SER A 221 19.97 1.69 19.50
CA SER A 221 19.53 2.05 18.15
C SER A 221 18.56 3.23 18.16
N SER A 222 17.72 3.35 19.19
CA SER A 222 16.79 4.48 19.36
C SER A 222 17.56 5.80 19.59
N LEU A 223 18.60 5.77 20.43
CA LEU A 223 19.49 6.93 20.63
C LEU A 223 20.18 7.31 19.32
N ILE A 224 20.71 6.34 18.58
CA ILE A 224 21.39 6.58 17.31
C ILE A 224 20.42 7.20 16.28
N LEU A 225 19.22 6.64 16.10
CA LEU A 225 18.23 7.18 15.17
C LEU A 225 17.81 8.60 15.57
N SER A 226 17.64 8.86 16.87
CA SER A 226 17.35 10.20 17.39
C SER A 226 18.49 11.20 17.10
N MET A 227 19.75 10.76 17.23
CA MET A 227 20.91 11.56 16.82
C MET A 227 20.87 11.86 15.32
N LEU A 228 20.59 10.86 14.47
CA LEU A 228 20.52 11.06 13.01
C LEU A 228 19.40 12.02 12.60
N ILE A 229 18.22 11.94 13.24
CA ILE A 229 17.10 12.87 13.03
C ILE A 229 17.53 14.29 13.43
N LYS A 230 18.10 14.45 14.64
CA LYS A 230 18.57 15.74 15.16
C LYS A 230 19.57 16.39 14.20
N ILE A 231 20.59 15.63 13.78
CA ILE A 231 21.62 16.09 12.84
C ILE A 231 21.03 16.50 11.50
N THR A 232 20.05 15.75 11.00
CA THR A 232 19.38 16.04 9.72
C THR A 232 18.57 17.33 9.80
N ARG A 233 17.83 17.55 10.90
CA ARG A 233 17.05 18.77 11.14
C ARG A 233 17.90 20.03 11.30
N CYS A 234 19.13 19.91 11.79
CA CYS A 234 20.07 21.04 11.88
C CYS A 234 20.52 21.58 10.51
N TYR A 235 20.34 20.80 9.44
CA TYR A 235 20.71 21.17 8.07
C TYR A 235 19.50 20.99 7.13
N PRO A 236 18.51 21.90 7.19
CA PRO A 236 17.32 21.84 6.35
C PRO A 236 17.68 21.97 4.86
N THR A 237 16.79 21.51 4.00
CA THR A 237 16.94 21.62 2.53
C THR A 237 16.36 22.90 1.95
N ARG A 238 15.74 23.74 2.77
CA ARG A 238 15.16 25.01 2.37
C ARG A 238 15.66 26.12 3.28
N ASP A 239 15.86 27.30 2.72
CA ASP A 239 16.21 28.50 3.47
C ASP A 239 14.98 29.17 4.11
N GLU A 240 15.16 30.33 4.74
CA GLU A 240 14.09 31.10 5.39
C GLU A 240 13.02 31.58 4.38
N ASP A 241 13.39 31.76 3.12
CA ASP A 241 12.51 32.16 2.01
C ASP A 241 11.82 30.96 1.34
N GLY A 242 12.11 29.73 1.78
CA GLY A 242 11.53 28.48 1.26
C GLY A 242 12.17 27.97 -0.04
N ALA A 243 13.25 28.60 -0.50
CA ALA A 243 14.00 28.17 -1.68
C ALA A 243 14.86 26.94 -1.37
N VAL A 244 14.97 26.03 -2.35
CA VAL A 244 15.73 24.78 -2.19
C VAL A 244 17.23 25.07 -2.17
N ILE A 245 17.89 24.70 -1.09
CA ILE A 245 19.33 24.85 -0.89
C ILE A 245 20.07 23.79 -1.73
N TRP A 246 20.98 24.26 -2.60
CA TRP A 246 21.83 23.41 -3.43
C TRP A 246 23.33 23.72 -3.22
N PRO A 247 24.22 22.71 -3.12
CA PRO A 247 23.97 21.28 -3.20
C PRO A 247 23.26 20.70 -1.96
N LEU A 248 22.59 19.56 -2.12
CA LEU A 248 21.89 18.85 -1.04
C LEU A 248 22.80 18.71 0.21
N PRO A 249 22.29 18.98 1.43
CA PRO A 249 23.07 18.88 2.66
C PRO A 249 23.86 17.57 2.78
N LYS A 250 25.12 17.67 3.24
CA LYS A 250 26.04 16.53 3.32
C LYS A 250 25.44 15.36 4.11
N VAL A 251 24.74 15.63 5.23
CA VAL A 251 24.04 14.62 6.02
C VAL A 251 23.06 13.79 5.18
N LYS A 252 22.17 14.44 4.41
CA LYS A 252 21.19 13.75 3.56
C LYS A 252 21.87 12.95 2.43
N ARG A 253 22.94 13.50 1.83
CA ARG A 253 23.75 12.77 0.85
C ARG A 253 24.38 11.51 1.43
N CYS A 254 24.98 11.59 2.63
CA CYS A 254 25.55 10.44 3.33
C CYS A 254 24.50 9.40 3.71
N LEU A 255 23.34 9.83 4.24
CA LEU A 255 22.25 8.93 4.62
C LEU A 255 21.61 8.23 3.41
N SER A 256 21.69 8.82 2.22
CA SER A 256 21.15 8.23 0.98
C SER A 256 22.11 7.27 0.27
N GLN A 257 23.31 7.02 0.81
CA GLN A 257 24.28 6.12 0.20
C GLN A 257 23.82 4.66 0.30
N ALA A 258 24.19 3.85 -0.71
CA ALA A 258 23.86 2.42 -0.77
C ALA A 258 24.44 1.59 0.38
N THR A 259 25.51 2.08 1.03
CA THR A 259 26.14 1.46 2.21
C THR A 259 25.47 1.85 3.53
N VAL A 260 24.50 2.77 3.51
CA VAL A 260 23.86 3.34 4.70
C VAL A 260 22.34 3.10 4.68
N LEU A 261 21.67 3.59 3.64
CA LEU A 261 20.21 3.64 3.56
C LEU A 261 19.53 2.28 3.75
N PRO A 262 20.00 1.18 3.11
CA PRO A 262 19.35 -0.13 3.28
C PRO A 262 19.37 -0.61 4.73
N HIS A 263 20.46 -0.35 5.46
CA HIS A 263 20.58 -0.77 6.86
C HIS A 263 19.66 0.02 7.79
N LEU A 264 19.37 1.29 7.48
CA LEU A 264 18.36 2.07 8.21
C LEU A 264 16.94 1.58 7.91
N VAL A 265 16.64 1.33 6.64
CA VAL A 265 15.32 0.83 6.20
C VAL A 265 15.04 -0.56 6.78
N GLN A 266 16.03 -1.45 6.81
CA GLN A 266 15.87 -2.81 7.32
C GLN A 266 15.49 -2.87 8.80
N LEU A 267 15.74 -1.82 9.59
CA LEU A 267 15.30 -1.74 10.99
C LEU A 267 13.77 -1.83 11.14
N LEU A 268 13.01 -1.55 10.07
CA LEU A 268 11.55 -1.73 10.05
C LEU A 268 11.16 -3.21 10.27
N LEU A 269 12.00 -4.16 9.84
CA LEU A 269 11.79 -5.60 10.06
C LEU A 269 12.08 -6.04 11.50
N THR A 270 12.49 -5.11 12.36
CA THR A 270 12.59 -5.38 13.79
C THR A 270 11.22 -5.30 14.48
N PHE A 271 10.21 -4.75 13.79
CA PHE A 271 8.80 -4.59 14.21
C PHE A 271 8.58 -3.94 15.58
N ASP A 272 9.59 -3.21 16.07
CA ASP A 272 9.47 -2.48 17.32
C ASP A 272 8.86 -1.10 17.09
N PRO A 273 7.80 -0.74 17.83
CA PRO A 273 7.10 0.50 17.61
C PRO A 273 7.99 1.73 17.68
N GLY A 274 8.90 1.81 18.65
CA GLY A 274 9.79 2.96 18.82
C GLY A 274 10.79 3.09 17.68
N LEU A 275 11.43 1.98 17.29
CA LEU A 275 12.37 1.99 16.16
C LEU A 275 11.67 2.29 14.83
N VAL A 276 10.50 1.68 14.58
CA VAL A 276 9.73 1.89 13.35
C VAL A 276 9.33 3.37 13.21
N GLU A 277 8.88 3.99 14.30
CA GLU A 277 8.52 5.41 14.32
C GLU A 277 9.70 6.32 14.02
N LEU A 278 10.85 6.07 14.65
CA LEU A 278 12.08 6.82 14.43
C LEU A 278 12.61 6.64 13.01
N VAL A 279 12.58 5.43 12.46
CA VAL A 279 12.99 5.15 11.07
C VAL A 279 12.07 5.87 10.09
N ALA A 280 10.75 5.76 10.24
CA ALA A 280 9.79 6.43 9.37
C ALA A 280 9.95 7.97 9.44
N THR A 281 10.19 8.52 10.62
CA THR A 281 10.49 9.94 10.82
C THR A 281 11.78 10.35 10.12
N LEU A 282 12.87 9.60 10.31
CA LEU A 282 14.15 9.86 9.65
C LEU A 282 14.01 9.78 8.12
N LEU A 283 13.26 8.81 7.61
CA LEU A 283 13.01 8.67 6.18
C LEU A 283 12.25 9.89 5.62
N CYS A 284 11.24 10.40 6.34
CA CYS A 284 10.57 11.66 5.96
C CYS A 284 11.58 12.82 5.85
N GLU A 285 12.51 12.95 6.79
CA GLU A 285 13.56 13.97 6.72
C GLU A 285 14.51 13.76 5.51
N ILE A 286 14.84 12.50 5.18
CA ILE A 286 15.75 12.16 4.08
C ILE A 286 15.14 12.44 2.70
N VAL A 287 13.84 12.20 2.51
CA VAL A 287 13.20 12.25 1.18
C VAL A 287 12.94 13.67 0.66
N VAL A 288 12.74 14.63 1.57
CA VAL A 288 12.42 16.02 1.19
C VAL A 288 13.53 16.63 0.33
N ASP A 289 13.15 17.09 -0.87
CA ASP A 289 14.00 17.69 -1.91
C ASP A 289 15.20 16.82 -2.34
N ASN A 290 15.09 15.50 -2.20
CA ASN A 290 16.19 14.56 -2.47
C ASN A 290 15.94 13.73 -3.74
N ALA A 291 16.67 14.02 -4.82
CA ALA A 291 16.54 13.30 -6.08
C ALA A 291 16.88 11.79 -5.97
N LEU A 292 17.69 11.38 -4.98
CA LEU A 292 18.02 9.97 -4.75
C LEU A 292 16.81 9.19 -4.19
N ALA A 293 15.82 9.87 -3.63
CA ALA A 293 14.62 9.27 -3.07
C ALA A 293 13.76 8.53 -4.12
N ARG A 294 13.95 8.81 -5.42
CA ARG A 294 13.25 8.13 -6.52
C ARG A 294 13.56 6.63 -6.59
N LYS A 295 14.67 6.17 -6.01
CA LYS A 295 15.08 4.76 -6.01
C LYS A 295 14.88 4.06 -4.67
N LEU A 296 14.13 4.66 -3.72
CA LEU A 296 13.90 4.09 -2.40
C LEU A 296 13.19 2.75 -2.46
N TYR A 297 12.33 2.53 -3.46
CA TYR A 297 11.65 1.24 -3.63
C TYR A 297 12.64 0.05 -3.69
N LEU A 298 13.86 0.25 -4.21
CA LEU A 298 14.89 -0.78 -4.29
C LEU A 298 15.40 -1.29 -2.93
N THR A 299 15.15 -0.56 -1.83
CA THR A 299 15.54 -1.00 -0.49
C THR A 299 14.49 -1.89 0.17
N GLY A 300 13.34 -2.11 -0.47
CA GLY A 300 12.22 -2.87 0.11
C GLY A 300 11.39 -2.10 1.14
N VAL A 301 11.59 -0.78 1.27
CA VAL A 301 10.96 0.05 2.32
C VAL A 301 9.43 -0.10 2.36
N PHE A 302 8.77 -0.10 1.20
CA PHE A 302 7.31 -0.23 1.10
C PHE A 302 6.81 -1.60 1.56
N PHE A 303 7.58 -2.66 1.32
CA PHE A 303 7.25 -3.99 1.81
C PHE A 303 7.38 -4.06 3.33
N PHE A 304 8.48 -3.55 3.88
CA PHE A 304 8.74 -3.63 5.33
C PHE A 304 7.75 -2.79 6.13
N ILE A 305 7.40 -1.60 5.64
CA ILE A 305 6.40 -0.72 6.25
C ILE A 305 5.02 -1.38 6.28
N LEU A 306 4.59 -1.99 5.17
CA LEU A 306 3.25 -2.61 5.09
C LEU A 306 3.14 -3.92 5.89
N MET A 307 4.26 -4.55 6.23
CA MET A 307 4.29 -5.67 7.18
C MET A 307 4.12 -5.24 8.64
N TYR A 308 4.24 -3.94 8.95
CA TYR A 308 4.15 -3.47 10.31
C TYR A 308 2.73 -3.60 10.87
N THR A 309 2.61 -4.24 12.03
CA THR A 309 1.33 -4.56 12.70
C THR A 309 0.94 -3.59 13.80
N GLY A 310 1.86 -2.72 14.25
CA GLY A 310 1.56 -1.76 15.31
C GLY A 310 0.63 -0.62 14.86
N SER A 311 0.23 0.21 15.83
CA SER A 311 -0.75 1.28 15.67
C SER A 311 -0.16 2.66 15.42
N ASN A 312 1.12 2.90 15.69
CA ASN A 312 1.81 4.17 15.44
C ASN A 312 2.23 4.31 13.97
N VAL A 313 1.26 4.23 13.06
CA VAL A 313 1.46 4.24 11.60
C VAL A 313 1.42 5.65 10.99
N LEU A 314 1.21 6.71 11.78
CA LEU A 314 1.10 8.06 11.21
C LEU A 314 2.39 8.53 10.51
N PRO A 315 3.60 8.36 11.08
CA PRO A 315 4.83 8.71 10.36
C PRO A 315 5.04 7.86 9.11
N ILE A 316 4.59 6.59 9.14
CA ILE A 316 4.53 5.72 7.96
C ILE A 316 3.61 6.32 6.90
N ALA A 317 2.39 6.72 7.26
CA ALA A 317 1.42 7.28 6.32
C ALA A 317 1.93 8.58 5.69
N ARG A 318 2.61 9.44 6.48
CA ARG A 318 3.29 10.64 5.97
C ARG A 318 4.39 10.29 4.97
N PHE A 319 5.22 9.30 5.30
CA PHE A 319 6.24 8.80 4.39
C PHE A 319 5.63 8.27 3.09
N LEU A 320 4.56 7.46 3.18
CA LEU A 320 3.87 6.93 2.00
C LEU A 320 3.33 8.05 1.12
N GLN A 321 2.61 9.02 1.71
CA GLN A 321 2.08 10.19 0.99
C GLN A 321 3.18 10.95 0.23
N LEU A 322 4.34 11.15 0.84
CA LEU A 322 5.45 11.87 0.21
C LEU A 322 6.12 11.08 -0.94
N THR A 323 6.00 9.75 -0.96
CA THR A 323 6.91 8.92 -1.76
C THR A 323 6.26 7.97 -2.74
N HIS A 324 4.99 7.57 -2.55
CA HIS A 324 4.43 6.46 -3.30
C HIS A 324 4.33 6.70 -4.82
N THR A 325 4.03 7.92 -5.25
CA THR A 325 4.03 8.36 -6.66
C THR A 325 5.33 9.00 -7.12
N ALA A 326 6.29 9.21 -6.22
CA ALA A 326 7.58 9.86 -6.49
C ALA A 326 8.70 8.87 -6.85
N GLN A 327 8.43 7.56 -6.84
CA GLN A 327 9.40 6.54 -7.20
C GLN A 327 9.63 6.50 -8.72
N ALA A 328 10.85 6.16 -9.13
CA ALA A 328 11.18 5.77 -10.51
C ALA A 328 10.70 4.34 -10.78
N PHE A 329 9.43 4.08 -10.46
CA PHE A 329 8.74 2.82 -10.62
C PHE A 329 7.59 3.04 -11.61
N MET A 330 7.43 2.11 -12.55
CA MET A 330 6.29 2.04 -13.45
C MET A 330 5.87 0.59 -13.58
N SER A 331 4.60 0.31 -13.26
CA SER A 331 4.02 -1.01 -13.49
C SER A 331 3.38 -1.05 -14.86
N ASP A 332 4.04 -1.72 -15.81
CA ASP A 332 3.50 -1.97 -17.16
C ASP A 332 2.46 -3.10 -17.16
N THR A 333 2.29 -3.82 -16.03
CA THR A 333 1.44 -5.02 -15.94
C THR A 333 0.05 -4.75 -15.36
N LEU A 334 -0.18 -3.59 -14.74
CA LEU A 334 -1.49 -3.20 -14.24
C LEU A 334 -2.33 -2.56 -15.35
N THR A 335 -3.47 -3.15 -15.68
CA THR A 335 -4.45 -2.61 -16.65
C THR A 335 -5.34 -1.51 -16.05
N SER A 336 -5.12 -1.12 -14.80
CA SER A 336 -5.93 -0.16 -14.04
C SER A 336 -5.55 1.31 -14.29
N SER A 337 -6.11 2.22 -13.47
CA SER A 337 -5.93 3.68 -13.56
C SER A 337 -4.47 4.13 -13.60
N ASP A 338 -4.25 5.37 -14.07
CA ASP A 338 -2.91 5.99 -14.12
C ASP A 338 -2.24 6.04 -12.73
N LEU A 339 -3.03 6.30 -11.67
CA LEU A 339 -2.54 6.33 -10.30
C LEU A 339 -1.96 4.97 -9.87
N MET A 340 -2.66 3.87 -10.19
CA MET A 340 -2.18 2.51 -9.86
C MET A 340 -0.87 2.16 -10.56
N LYS A 341 -0.70 2.59 -11.82
CA LYS A 341 0.54 2.37 -12.60
C LYS A 341 1.72 3.19 -12.05
N ARG A 342 1.44 4.39 -11.55
CA ARG A 342 2.43 5.34 -11.00
C ARG A 342 2.82 5.09 -9.57
N SER A 343 1.92 4.53 -8.78
CA SER A 343 2.16 4.25 -7.37
C SER A 343 2.90 2.92 -7.17
N ILE A 344 4.00 2.93 -6.42
CA ILE A 344 4.66 1.68 -5.95
C ILE A 344 3.75 0.83 -5.06
N LEU A 345 2.70 1.44 -4.49
CA LEU A 345 1.69 0.77 -3.70
C LEU A 345 0.58 0.13 -4.54
N GLY A 346 0.52 0.40 -5.85
CA GLY A 346 -0.53 -0.12 -6.76
C GLY A 346 -0.62 -1.66 -6.78
N PRO A 347 0.51 -2.39 -6.82
CA PRO A 347 0.48 -3.85 -6.68
C PRO A 347 0.12 -4.34 -5.28
N LEU A 348 0.16 -3.49 -4.25
CA LEU A 348 0.06 -3.90 -2.85
C LEU A 348 -1.30 -3.61 -2.24
N LEU A 349 -1.84 -2.41 -2.48
CA LEU A 349 -3.07 -1.92 -1.86
C LEU A 349 -4.23 -1.83 -2.86
N PRO A 350 -5.49 -1.95 -2.40
CA PRO A 350 -6.64 -1.61 -3.22
C PRO A 350 -6.58 -0.17 -3.74
N GLU A 351 -7.19 0.07 -4.90
CA GLU A 351 -7.18 1.39 -5.54
C GLU A 351 -7.77 2.48 -4.67
N ALA A 352 -8.87 2.17 -3.97
CA ALA A 352 -9.52 3.06 -3.02
C ALA A 352 -8.55 3.61 -1.95
N MET A 353 -7.64 2.77 -1.43
CA MET A 353 -6.67 3.18 -0.42
C MET A 353 -5.68 4.22 -0.96
N LEU A 354 -5.34 4.15 -2.25
CA LEU A 354 -4.45 5.13 -2.88
C LEU A 354 -5.14 6.46 -3.09
N TYR A 355 -6.38 6.44 -3.60
CA TYR A 355 -7.18 7.66 -3.71
C TYR A 355 -7.43 8.28 -2.34
N TYR A 356 -7.62 7.48 -1.30
CA TYR A 356 -7.78 8.00 0.06
C TYR A 356 -6.51 8.69 0.55
N LEU A 357 -5.33 8.14 0.25
CA LEU A 357 -4.04 8.74 0.59
C LEU A 357 -3.81 10.07 -0.14
N GLU A 358 -4.13 10.13 -1.44
CA GLU A 358 -3.97 11.33 -2.27
C GLU A 358 -4.98 12.43 -1.92
N ASN A 359 -6.25 12.08 -1.73
CA ASN A 359 -7.33 13.05 -1.54
C ASN A 359 -7.49 13.52 -0.08
N HIS A 360 -7.26 12.64 0.91
CA HIS A 360 -7.50 12.94 2.32
C HIS A 360 -6.23 13.01 3.17
N GLY A 361 -5.08 12.56 2.65
CA GLY A 361 -3.79 12.65 3.29
C GLY A 361 -3.49 11.60 4.37
N ALA A 362 -2.31 11.72 4.97
CA ALA A 362 -1.73 10.71 5.85
C ALA A 362 -2.57 10.38 7.10
N ASP A 363 -3.16 11.38 7.76
CA ASP A 363 -3.94 11.16 8.99
C ASP A 363 -5.18 10.29 8.73
N LYS A 364 -5.88 10.59 7.64
CA LYS A 364 -7.08 9.87 7.21
C LYS A 364 -6.75 8.48 6.67
N PHE A 365 -5.66 8.35 5.92
CA PHE A 365 -5.14 7.05 5.52
C PHE A 365 -4.78 6.17 6.72
N ALA A 366 -4.10 6.71 7.74
CA ALA A 366 -3.74 5.98 8.95
C ALA A 366 -4.98 5.46 9.69
N GLN A 367 -6.04 6.28 9.75
CA GLN A 367 -7.33 5.88 10.32
C GLN A 367 -7.94 4.70 9.55
N ILE A 368 -7.98 4.76 8.22
CA ILE A 368 -8.52 3.68 7.39
C ILE A 368 -7.68 2.41 7.52
N PHE A 369 -6.36 2.53 7.39
CA PHE A 369 -5.44 1.40 7.39
C PHE A 369 -5.50 0.56 8.67
N LEU A 370 -5.83 1.18 9.81
CA LEU A 370 -5.97 0.51 11.11
C LEU A 370 -7.38 0.06 11.46
N GLY A 371 -8.41 0.56 10.77
CA GLY A 371 -9.80 0.28 11.11
C GLY A 371 -10.47 -0.75 10.21
N GLU A 372 -11.78 -0.87 10.40
CA GLU A 372 -12.68 -1.73 9.62
C GLU A 372 -13.65 -0.82 8.86
N PHE A 373 -13.58 -0.85 7.54
CA PHE A 373 -14.35 0.00 6.64
C PHE A 373 -15.05 -0.86 5.61
N ASP A 374 -16.35 -0.64 5.50
CA ASP A 374 -17.23 -1.33 4.57
C ASP A 374 -18.26 -0.33 4.05
N THR A 375 -17.81 0.52 3.12
CA THR A 375 -18.55 1.66 2.58
C THR A 375 -18.35 1.76 1.07
N PRO A 376 -19.22 2.50 0.35
CA PRO A 376 -19.03 2.76 -1.07
C PRO A 376 -17.67 3.37 -1.44
N GLU A 377 -16.98 4.08 -0.54
CA GLU A 377 -15.68 4.71 -0.83
C GLU A 377 -14.48 3.89 -0.37
N ALA A 378 -14.65 3.05 0.65
CA ALA A 378 -13.58 2.30 1.26
C ALA A 378 -14.07 0.94 1.77
N ILE A 379 -13.45 -0.11 1.25
CA ILE A 379 -13.57 -1.49 1.72
C ILE A 379 -12.16 -1.92 2.16
N TRP A 380 -11.95 -1.96 3.47
CA TRP A 380 -10.69 -2.35 4.07
C TRP A 380 -10.92 -2.96 5.44
N SER A 381 -10.31 -4.11 5.70
CA SER A 381 -10.47 -4.82 6.96
C SER A 381 -9.15 -5.33 7.54
N GLY A 382 -9.16 -5.69 8.82
CA GLY A 382 -8.05 -6.38 9.46
C GLY A 382 -7.73 -7.73 8.81
N ASP A 383 -8.70 -8.38 8.17
CA ASP A 383 -8.48 -9.58 7.35
C ASP A 383 -7.71 -9.25 6.06
N MET A 384 -8.09 -8.19 5.35
CA MET A 384 -7.37 -7.72 4.16
C MET A 384 -5.95 -7.30 4.51
N ARG A 385 -5.75 -6.58 5.62
CA ARG A 385 -4.42 -6.22 6.12
C ARG A 385 -3.59 -7.46 6.44
N ARG A 386 -4.16 -8.46 7.13
CA ARG A 386 -3.45 -9.73 7.40
C ARG A 386 -3.11 -10.49 6.11
N HIS A 387 -4.00 -10.48 5.12
CA HIS A 387 -3.75 -11.08 3.82
C HIS A 387 -2.55 -10.42 3.11
N LEU A 388 -2.51 -9.08 3.08
CA LEU A 388 -1.39 -8.31 2.55
C LEU A 388 -0.08 -8.66 3.24
N ILE A 389 -0.07 -8.63 4.58
CA ILE A 389 1.10 -8.97 5.39
C ILE A 389 1.57 -10.39 5.07
N GLY A 390 0.64 -11.36 4.94
CA GLY A 390 0.95 -12.75 4.59
C GLY A 390 1.60 -12.88 3.20
N LYS A 391 1.10 -12.15 2.19
CA LYS A 391 1.68 -12.17 0.84
C LYS A 391 3.08 -11.53 0.80
N ILE A 392 3.30 -10.42 1.51
CA ILE A 392 4.62 -9.80 1.62
C ILE A 392 5.58 -10.68 2.44
N ALA A 393 5.11 -11.28 3.54
CA ALA A 393 5.87 -12.23 4.35
C ALA A 393 6.40 -13.40 3.51
N ALA A 394 5.53 -14.01 2.69
CA ALA A 394 5.93 -15.07 1.76
C ALA A 394 6.91 -14.57 0.69
N HIS A 395 6.79 -13.31 0.24
CA HIS A 395 7.73 -12.69 -0.69
C HIS A 395 9.13 -12.51 -0.06
N LEU A 396 9.20 -12.18 1.23
CA LEU A 396 10.44 -11.91 1.98
C LEU A 396 11.02 -13.12 2.72
N ALA A 397 10.41 -14.31 2.60
CA ALA A 397 10.75 -15.51 3.36
C ALA A 397 12.24 -15.91 3.24
N ASP A 398 12.87 -15.67 2.08
CA ASP A 398 14.29 -15.99 1.87
C ASP A 398 15.24 -14.92 2.45
N PHE A 399 14.76 -13.69 2.68
CA PHE A 399 15.60 -12.58 3.14
C PHE A 399 15.66 -12.49 4.67
N THR A 400 14.54 -12.70 5.36
CA THR A 400 14.50 -12.50 6.81
C THR A 400 15.41 -13.43 7.62
N PRO A 401 15.60 -14.73 7.26
CA PRO A 401 16.61 -15.57 7.92
C PRO A 401 18.03 -15.12 7.62
N ARG A 402 18.32 -14.67 6.39
CA ARG A 402 19.63 -14.12 6.01
C ARG A 402 19.98 -12.88 6.84
N LEU A 403 19.00 -12.00 7.08
CA LEU A 403 19.17 -10.83 7.94
C LEU A 403 19.42 -11.21 9.41
N ALA A 404 18.80 -12.29 9.90
CA ALA A 404 19.06 -12.80 11.24
C ALA A 404 20.47 -13.41 11.37
N GLY A 405 20.96 -14.12 10.34
CA GLY A 405 22.32 -14.66 10.28
C GLY A 405 23.40 -13.60 10.08
N ASN A 406 23.11 -12.57 9.28
CA ASN A 406 24.00 -11.44 8.99
C ASN A 406 23.20 -10.13 9.02
N ASN A 407 23.36 -9.33 10.09
CA ASN A 407 22.60 -8.08 10.27
C ASN A 407 23.01 -6.96 9.29
N ARG A 408 23.99 -7.23 8.41
CA ARG A 408 24.42 -6.40 7.29
C ARG A 408 24.07 -6.99 5.94
N ALA A 409 23.34 -8.10 5.87
CA ALA A 409 22.76 -8.56 4.62
C ALA A 409 21.86 -7.46 4.04
N VAL A 410 22.00 -7.19 2.73
CA VAL A 410 21.23 -6.17 2.02
C VAL A 410 20.12 -6.84 1.23
N TYR A 411 18.89 -6.35 1.38
CA TYR A 411 17.76 -6.81 0.58
C TYR A 411 17.98 -6.50 -0.90
N GLN A 412 17.71 -7.48 -1.76
CA GLN A 412 17.73 -7.31 -3.22
C GLN A 412 16.29 -7.21 -3.68
N PHE A 413 15.89 -6.04 -4.19
CA PHE A 413 14.53 -5.80 -4.64
C PHE A 413 14.12 -6.76 -5.76
N CYS A 414 12.94 -7.34 -5.60
CA CYS A 414 12.22 -8.07 -6.63
C CYS A 414 10.78 -7.57 -6.65
N GLY A 415 10.19 -7.42 -7.84
CA GLY A 415 8.79 -7.06 -7.98
C GLY A 415 7.89 -8.12 -7.32
N ILE A 416 6.89 -7.67 -6.57
CA ILE A 416 5.83 -8.52 -6.04
C ILE A 416 4.65 -8.47 -7.00
N PRO A 417 4.02 -9.62 -7.32
CA PRO A 417 2.79 -9.64 -8.08
C PRO A 417 1.69 -8.86 -7.36
N ALA A 418 0.74 -8.35 -8.14
CA ALA A 418 -0.36 -7.59 -7.57
C ALA A 418 -1.21 -8.46 -6.62
N VAL A 419 -1.38 -7.98 -5.38
CA VAL A 419 -2.18 -8.63 -4.34
C VAL A 419 -3.65 -8.56 -4.73
N ARG A 420 -4.32 -9.71 -4.70
CA ARG A 420 -5.75 -9.83 -4.97
C ARG A 420 -6.48 -10.07 -3.66
N TYR A 421 -7.55 -9.32 -3.46
CA TYR A 421 -8.34 -9.36 -2.24
C TYR A 421 -9.66 -10.06 -2.53
N PRO A 422 -9.93 -11.24 -1.91
CA PRO A 422 -11.18 -11.96 -2.11
C PRO A 422 -12.43 -11.11 -1.85
N GLN A 423 -12.34 -10.19 -0.89
CA GLN A 423 -13.40 -9.25 -0.53
C GLN A 423 -13.80 -8.32 -1.69
N LEU A 424 -12.91 -8.11 -2.66
CA LEU A 424 -13.12 -7.20 -3.79
C LEU A 424 -13.39 -7.93 -5.11
N GLU A 425 -13.47 -9.26 -5.14
CA GLU A 425 -13.64 -10.02 -6.39
C GLU A 425 -14.95 -9.70 -7.13
N SER A 426 -16.00 -9.34 -6.38
CA SER A 426 -17.30 -8.96 -6.92
C SER A 426 -17.53 -7.45 -7.02
N GLU A 427 -16.48 -6.67 -6.75
CA GLU A 427 -16.54 -5.22 -6.76
C GLU A 427 -15.98 -4.63 -8.05
N MET A 428 -16.66 -3.59 -8.53
CA MET A 428 -16.16 -2.75 -9.61
C MET A 428 -15.83 -1.39 -9.01
N PHE A 429 -14.57 -0.99 -9.05
CA PHE A 429 -14.12 0.31 -8.55
C PHE A 429 -14.02 1.30 -9.70
N VAL A 430 -14.76 2.41 -9.62
CA VAL A 430 -14.76 3.50 -10.61
C VAL A 430 -14.71 4.83 -9.88
N ASN A 431 -13.83 5.74 -10.33
CA ASN A 431 -13.52 6.99 -9.66
C ASN A 431 -13.03 6.78 -8.22
N VAL A 432 -13.88 7.03 -7.24
CA VAL A 432 -13.62 6.80 -5.81
C VAL A 432 -14.59 5.82 -5.17
N PHE A 433 -15.41 5.12 -5.98
CA PHE A 433 -16.50 4.30 -5.48
C PHE A 433 -16.44 2.83 -5.92
N TYR A 434 -16.76 1.96 -4.97
CA TYR A 434 -17.16 0.57 -5.18
C TYR A 434 -18.62 0.52 -5.62
N LEU A 435 -18.85 0.28 -6.91
CA LEU A 435 -20.17 0.45 -7.54
C LEU A 435 -21.23 -0.51 -6.97
N ARG A 436 -20.85 -1.72 -6.54
CA ARG A 436 -21.81 -2.64 -5.93
C ARG A 436 -22.30 -2.11 -4.59
N HIS A 437 -21.42 -1.55 -3.77
CA HIS A 437 -21.80 -0.90 -2.52
C HIS A 437 -22.59 0.39 -2.78
N LEU A 438 -22.18 1.20 -3.75
CA LEU A 438 -22.89 2.42 -4.13
C LEU A 438 -24.33 2.13 -4.63
N CYS A 439 -24.52 1.01 -5.34
CA CYS A 439 -25.83 0.59 -5.82
C CYS A 439 -26.71 -0.10 -4.77
N ASP A 440 -26.18 -0.40 -3.57
CA ASP A 440 -26.94 -0.99 -2.47
C ASP A 440 -27.67 0.09 -1.67
N ALA A 441 -28.80 0.55 -2.22
CA ALA A 441 -29.65 1.55 -1.59
C ALA A 441 -30.28 1.08 -0.26
N THR A 442 -30.23 -0.23 0.06
CA THR A 442 -30.75 -0.74 1.33
C THR A 442 -29.77 -0.52 2.48
N ARG A 443 -28.48 -0.73 2.21
CA ARG A 443 -27.41 -0.52 3.19
C ARG A 443 -26.93 0.93 3.24
N PHE A 444 -26.88 1.59 2.08
CA PHE A 444 -26.33 2.94 1.92
C PHE A 444 -27.35 3.87 1.23
N PRO A 445 -28.49 4.16 1.88
CA PRO A 445 -29.47 5.08 1.33
C PRO A 445 -28.84 6.46 1.17
N ASP A 446 -29.03 7.06 -0.02
CA ASP A 446 -28.62 8.41 -0.34
C ASP A 446 -27.14 8.75 -0.08
N TRP A 447 -26.21 7.80 -0.30
CA TRP A 447 -24.77 8.07 -0.14
C TRP A 447 -24.34 9.32 -0.96
N PRO A 448 -23.60 10.28 -0.36
CA PRO A 448 -23.26 11.53 -1.03
C PRO A 448 -22.26 11.33 -2.17
N ILE A 449 -22.45 12.04 -3.28
CA ILE A 449 -21.55 12.03 -4.44
C ILE A 449 -21.15 13.49 -4.72
N SER A 450 -19.92 13.85 -4.41
CA SER A 450 -19.45 15.24 -4.50
C SER A 450 -19.27 15.75 -5.93
N HIS A 451 -18.95 14.86 -6.88
CA HIS A 451 -18.65 15.22 -8.28
C HIS A 451 -19.41 14.32 -9.27
N PRO A 452 -20.75 14.45 -9.37
CA PRO A 452 -21.60 13.54 -10.14
C PRO A 452 -21.26 13.52 -11.64
N VAL A 453 -20.88 14.67 -12.22
CA VAL A 453 -20.49 14.77 -13.65
C VAL A 453 -19.20 14.00 -13.93
N GLN A 454 -18.22 14.05 -13.03
CA GLN A 454 -16.96 13.32 -13.19
C GLN A 454 -17.20 11.81 -13.07
N LEU A 455 -17.96 11.38 -12.07
CA LEU A 455 -18.33 9.97 -11.91
C LEU A 455 -19.08 9.45 -13.14
N LEU A 456 -20.01 10.23 -13.72
CA LEU A 456 -20.72 9.82 -14.93
C LEU A 456 -19.77 9.57 -16.11
N LYS A 457 -18.77 10.43 -16.33
CA LYS A 457 -17.78 10.25 -17.41
C LYS A 457 -16.98 8.98 -17.22
N GLU A 458 -16.46 8.75 -16.02
CA GLU A 458 -15.64 7.57 -15.73
C GLU A 458 -16.45 6.27 -15.75
N VAL A 459 -17.73 6.30 -15.37
CA VAL A 459 -18.64 5.15 -15.50
C VAL A 459 -18.96 4.83 -16.96
N LEU A 460 -19.10 5.83 -17.82
CA LEU A 460 -19.27 5.62 -19.28
C LEU A 460 -18.01 5.03 -19.92
N GLU A 461 -16.83 5.49 -19.51
CA GLU A 461 -15.55 4.92 -19.96
C GLU A 461 -15.37 3.46 -19.49
N ALA A 462 -15.73 3.18 -18.23
CA ALA A 462 -15.74 1.83 -17.69
C ALA A 462 -16.72 0.91 -18.45
N TRP A 463 -17.90 1.42 -18.82
CA TRP A 463 -18.86 0.67 -19.63
C TRP A 463 -18.29 0.29 -20.99
N THR A 464 -17.68 1.24 -21.67
CA THR A 464 -17.04 1.02 -22.98
C THR A 464 -15.94 -0.04 -22.86
N SER A 465 -15.09 0.09 -21.83
CA SER A 465 -13.97 -0.83 -21.59
C SER A 465 -14.40 -2.26 -21.27
N GLU A 466 -15.51 -2.44 -20.54
CA GLU A 466 -16.04 -3.78 -20.22
C GLU A 466 -16.63 -4.46 -21.46
N VAL A 467 -17.31 -3.72 -22.33
CA VAL A 467 -17.89 -4.26 -23.58
C VAL A 467 -16.80 -4.57 -24.61
N GLU A 468 -15.75 -3.75 -24.68
CA GLU A 468 -14.62 -3.94 -25.62
C GLU A 468 -13.52 -4.86 -25.08
N ARG A 469 -13.79 -5.57 -23.97
CA ARG A 469 -12.80 -6.40 -23.28
C ARG A 469 -12.23 -7.48 -24.21
N LYS A 470 -10.90 -7.46 -24.37
CA LYS A 470 -10.15 -8.41 -25.22
C LYS A 470 -9.71 -9.64 -24.42
N PRO A 471 -9.55 -10.81 -25.08
CA PRO A 471 -8.96 -11.98 -24.45
C PRO A 471 -7.50 -11.70 -24.03
N PRO A 472 -7.01 -12.34 -22.96
CA PRO A 472 -5.63 -12.18 -22.50
C PRO A 472 -4.62 -12.63 -23.56
N GLU A 473 -3.48 -11.94 -23.62
CA GLU A 473 -2.41 -12.23 -24.59
C GLU A 473 -1.67 -13.55 -24.35
N MET A 474 -1.78 -14.13 -23.15
CA MET A 474 -1.07 -15.36 -22.77
C MET A 474 -1.98 -16.40 -22.13
N THR A 475 -1.69 -17.67 -22.36
CA THR A 475 -2.38 -18.80 -21.71
C THR A 475 -1.62 -19.26 -20.46
N ALA A 476 -2.29 -19.99 -19.56
CA ALA A 476 -1.65 -20.54 -18.36
C ALA A 476 -0.47 -21.48 -18.70
N ASP A 477 -0.60 -22.29 -19.75
CA ASP A 477 0.47 -23.19 -20.20
C ASP A 477 1.69 -22.44 -20.75
N ASP A 478 1.48 -21.35 -21.48
CA ASP A 478 2.58 -20.51 -21.99
C ASP A 478 3.29 -19.77 -20.85
N ALA A 479 2.54 -19.37 -19.81
CA ALA A 479 3.09 -18.77 -18.61
C ALA A 479 3.92 -19.78 -17.79
N TYR A 480 3.43 -21.01 -17.59
CA TYR A 480 4.22 -22.07 -16.94
C TYR A 480 5.50 -22.38 -17.70
N GLN A 481 5.44 -22.48 -19.04
CA GLN A 481 6.63 -22.70 -19.86
C GLN A 481 7.64 -21.56 -19.73
N SER A 482 7.17 -20.31 -19.66
CA SER A 482 8.03 -19.13 -19.47
C SER A 482 8.77 -19.13 -18.13
N LEU A 483 8.23 -19.83 -17.13
CA LEU A 483 8.87 -20.07 -15.83
C LEU A 483 9.66 -21.39 -15.77
N GLY A 484 9.76 -22.13 -16.88
CA GLY A 484 10.45 -23.42 -16.94
C GLY A 484 9.71 -24.56 -16.24
N LEU A 485 8.38 -24.45 -16.08
CA LEU A 485 7.51 -25.46 -15.47
C LEU A 485 6.81 -26.32 -16.53
N THR A 486 6.33 -27.51 -16.15
CA THR A 486 5.66 -28.45 -17.06
C THR A 486 4.27 -27.96 -17.46
N ARG A 487 3.91 -28.11 -18.74
CA ARG A 487 2.58 -27.81 -19.30
C ARG A 487 1.54 -28.83 -18.82
N GLY A 488 0.27 -28.42 -18.75
CA GLY A 488 -0.86 -29.31 -18.44
C GLY A 488 -0.97 -29.78 -16.98
N SER A 489 -0.09 -29.32 -16.09
CA SER A 489 -0.16 -29.58 -14.64
C SER A 489 -0.34 -28.27 -13.87
N HIS A 490 -1.34 -28.18 -13.00
CA HIS A 490 -1.48 -27.05 -12.09
C HIS A 490 -0.37 -27.12 -11.03
N HIS A 491 0.46 -26.08 -10.94
CA HIS A 491 1.56 -26.00 -9.97
C HIS A 491 1.11 -25.23 -8.73
N GLU A 492 1.60 -25.63 -7.55
CA GLU A 492 1.36 -24.86 -6.33
C GLU A 492 2.04 -23.48 -6.39
N GLU A 493 1.45 -22.46 -5.76
CA GLU A 493 1.98 -21.08 -5.75
C GLU A 493 3.45 -21.01 -5.31
N ASN A 494 3.85 -21.86 -4.35
CA ASN A 494 5.23 -21.92 -3.85
C ASN A 494 6.23 -22.38 -4.92
N VAL A 495 5.83 -23.33 -5.78
CA VAL A 495 6.67 -23.86 -6.86
C VAL A 495 6.83 -22.80 -7.94
N VAL A 496 5.73 -22.16 -8.33
CA VAL A 496 5.72 -21.06 -9.31
C VAL A 496 6.61 -19.90 -8.85
N ARG A 497 6.49 -19.50 -7.57
CA ARG A 497 7.32 -18.44 -6.98
C ARG A 497 8.81 -18.77 -7.00
N LYS A 498 9.20 -19.98 -6.59
CA LYS A 498 10.61 -20.41 -6.60
C LYS A 498 11.18 -20.43 -8.01
N ALA A 499 10.40 -20.91 -8.99
CA ALA A 499 10.79 -20.93 -10.39
C ALA A 499 11.03 -19.50 -10.93
N TYR A 500 10.09 -18.59 -10.62
CA TYR A 500 10.22 -17.18 -10.95
C TYR A 500 11.48 -16.54 -10.36
N TYR A 501 11.72 -16.65 -9.05
CA TYR A 501 12.89 -16.03 -8.41
C TYR A 501 14.22 -16.56 -8.96
N LYS A 502 14.27 -17.85 -9.28
CA LYS A 502 15.45 -18.44 -9.91
C LYS A 502 15.74 -17.78 -11.26
N ILE A 503 14.73 -17.63 -12.12
CA ILE A 503 14.87 -16.99 -13.44
C ILE A 503 15.15 -15.50 -13.29
N ALA A 504 14.42 -14.80 -12.42
CA ALA A 504 14.58 -13.38 -12.16
C ALA A 504 15.99 -13.03 -11.67
N SER A 505 16.58 -13.87 -10.81
CA SER A 505 17.95 -13.71 -10.32
C SER A 505 19.00 -14.00 -11.40
N GLN A 506 18.78 -15.05 -12.21
CA GLN A 506 19.72 -15.50 -13.24
C GLN A 506 19.78 -14.55 -14.45
N TYR A 507 18.63 -14.01 -14.86
CA TYR A 507 18.49 -13.18 -16.06
C TYR A 507 18.27 -11.69 -15.76
N HIS A 508 18.57 -11.26 -14.52
CA HIS A 508 18.44 -9.86 -14.13
C HIS A 508 19.25 -8.95 -15.08
N PRO A 509 18.67 -7.86 -15.63
CA PRO A 509 19.32 -7.03 -16.64
C PRO A 509 20.66 -6.42 -16.19
N ASP A 510 20.82 -6.15 -14.89
CA ASP A 510 22.08 -5.64 -14.32
C ASP A 510 23.20 -6.68 -14.26
N LYS A 511 22.86 -7.98 -14.14
CA LYS A 511 23.83 -9.09 -14.06
C LYS A 511 24.08 -9.72 -15.42
N ASN A 512 23.05 -9.73 -16.29
CA ASN A 512 23.08 -10.31 -17.61
C ASN A 512 22.37 -9.39 -18.62
N PRO A 513 23.12 -8.53 -19.34
CA PRO A 513 22.55 -7.56 -20.29
C PRO A 513 21.71 -8.21 -21.41
N GLY A 514 22.01 -9.46 -21.79
CA GLY A 514 21.25 -10.23 -22.79
C GLY A 514 20.04 -10.99 -22.23
N GLY A 515 19.82 -10.97 -20.91
CA GLY A 515 18.73 -11.68 -20.23
C GLY A 515 17.42 -10.90 -20.12
N ARG A 516 17.39 -9.63 -20.54
CA ARG A 516 16.25 -8.71 -20.33
C ARG A 516 14.93 -9.27 -20.86
N ASP A 517 14.91 -9.85 -22.05
CA ASP A 517 13.67 -10.35 -22.66
C ASP A 517 13.10 -11.54 -21.91
N ILE A 518 13.98 -12.42 -21.41
CA ILE A 518 13.61 -13.58 -20.58
C ILE A 518 13.06 -13.09 -19.23
N PHE A 519 13.71 -12.10 -18.62
CA PHE A 519 13.27 -11.49 -17.37
C PHE A 519 11.88 -10.85 -17.50
N VAL A 520 11.66 -10.03 -18.53
CA VAL A 520 10.36 -9.38 -18.77
C VAL A 520 9.28 -10.42 -19.03
N ARG A 521 9.57 -11.47 -19.82
CA ARG A 521 8.62 -12.55 -20.08
C ARG A 521 8.29 -13.34 -18.81
N ALA A 522 9.28 -13.63 -17.97
CA ALA A 522 9.08 -14.33 -16.70
C ALA A 522 8.25 -13.50 -15.71
N ASN A 523 8.47 -12.18 -15.63
CA ASN A 523 7.64 -11.28 -14.82
C ASN A 523 6.18 -11.31 -15.29
N LYS A 524 5.94 -11.12 -16.59
CA LYS A 524 4.58 -11.15 -17.16
C LYS A 524 3.89 -12.49 -16.91
N ALA A 525 4.61 -13.60 -17.10
CA ALA A 525 4.10 -14.94 -16.84
C ALA A 525 3.76 -15.17 -15.36
N TYR A 526 4.63 -14.70 -14.46
CA TYR A 526 4.38 -14.82 -13.02
C TYR A 526 3.18 -13.99 -12.57
N ASP A 527 3.09 -12.74 -13.02
CA ASP A 527 1.94 -11.87 -12.75
C ASP A 527 0.63 -12.50 -13.25
N PHE A 528 0.63 -13.06 -14.46
CA PHE A 528 -0.52 -13.74 -15.05
C PHE A 528 -0.95 -14.99 -14.25
N LEU A 529 0.01 -15.81 -13.81
CA LEU A 529 -0.29 -17.00 -13.01
C LEU A 529 -0.82 -16.64 -11.61
N CYS A 530 -0.43 -15.48 -11.08
CA CYS A 530 -0.99 -14.95 -9.84
C CYS A 530 -2.39 -14.35 -10.02
N SER A 531 -2.78 -13.93 -11.23
CA SER A 531 -4.13 -13.43 -11.52
C SER A 531 -5.11 -14.57 -11.87
N ARG A 532 -5.58 -15.34 -10.90
CA ARG A 532 -6.49 -16.49 -11.15
C ARG A 532 -7.77 -16.16 -11.95
N THR A 533 -8.27 -14.93 -11.88
CA THR A 533 -9.47 -14.47 -12.61
C THR A 533 -9.28 -14.35 -14.12
N CYS A 534 -8.05 -14.32 -14.65
CA CYS A 534 -7.83 -14.31 -16.10
C CYS A 534 -7.95 -15.71 -16.74
N TRP A 535 -8.18 -16.75 -15.92
CA TRP A 535 -8.35 -18.12 -16.41
C TRP A 535 -9.81 -18.43 -16.76
N GLU A 536 -10.76 -17.70 -16.18
CA GLU A 536 -12.11 -18.25 -16.05
C GLU A 536 -13.19 -17.65 -16.95
N ASN A 537 -13.11 -16.44 -17.51
CA ASN A 537 -14.08 -15.98 -18.54
C ASN A 537 -13.57 -14.76 -19.31
N ASN A 538 -13.58 -14.84 -20.65
CA ASN A 538 -13.22 -13.75 -21.58
C ASN A 538 -14.44 -12.91 -22.03
N GLU A 539 -15.64 -13.26 -21.56
CA GLU A 539 -16.87 -12.57 -21.93
C GLU A 539 -17.12 -11.35 -21.04
N PRO A 540 -17.78 -10.30 -21.56
CA PRO A 540 -18.21 -9.15 -20.75
C PRO A 540 -19.04 -9.62 -19.55
N ASN A 541 -18.70 -9.14 -18.35
CA ASN A 541 -19.41 -9.58 -17.16
C ASN A 541 -20.77 -8.84 -17.04
N PRO A 542 -21.93 -9.54 -17.16
CA PRO A 542 -23.23 -8.88 -17.12
C PRO A 542 -23.50 -8.19 -15.78
N ASN A 543 -22.96 -8.70 -14.68
CA ASN A 543 -23.11 -8.07 -13.36
C ASN A 543 -22.40 -6.71 -13.30
N ASN A 544 -21.21 -6.60 -13.90
CA ASN A 544 -20.47 -5.34 -13.99
C ASN A 544 -21.28 -4.29 -14.77
N ILE A 545 -21.88 -4.70 -15.90
CA ILE A 545 -22.71 -3.81 -16.71
C ILE A 545 -23.96 -3.37 -15.94
N VAL A 546 -24.60 -4.26 -15.18
CA VAL A 546 -25.73 -3.88 -14.30
C VAL A 546 -25.33 -2.82 -13.28
N LEU A 547 -24.16 -2.95 -12.64
CA LEU A 547 -23.65 -1.96 -11.68
C LEU A 547 -23.40 -0.60 -12.34
N VAL A 548 -22.81 -0.61 -13.54
CA VAL A 548 -22.59 0.58 -14.36
C VAL A 548 -23.91 1.28 -14.70
N LEU A 549 -24.93 0.52 -15.14
CA LEU A 549 -26.23 1.08 -15.49
C LEU A 549 -26.97 1.66 -14.27
N ARG A 550 -26.99 0.91 -13.16
CA ARG A 550 -27.61 1.36 -11.90
C ARG A 550 -26.95 2.60 -11.34
N THR A 551 -25.62 2.68 -11.39
CA THR A 551 -24.88 3.87 -10.95
C THR A 551 -25.31 5.11 -11.76
N GLN A 552 -25.45 4.96 -13.08
CA GLN A 552 -25.95 6.04 -13.93
C GLN A 552 -27.40 6.41 -13.60
N SER A 553 -28.27 5.44 -13.29
CA SER A 553 -29.65 5.70 -12.85
C SER A 553 -29.67 6.52 -11.57
N ILE A 554 -28.84 6.17 -10.58
CA ILE A 554 -28.68 6.92 -9.32
C ILE A 554 -28.26 8.37 -9.60
N LEU A 555 -27.29 8.57 -10.49
CA LEU A 555 -26.80 9.89 -10.88
C LEU A 555 -27.90 10.75 -11.50
N PHE A 556 -28.60 10.22 -12.53
CA PHE A 556 -29.67 10.95 -13.21
C PHE A 556 -30.92 11.16 -12.35
N HIS A 557 -31.17 10.27 -11.38
CA HIS A 557 -32.29 10.42 -10.45
C HIS A 557 -32.03 11.49 -9.39
N ARG A 558 -30.85 11.47 -8.76
CA ARG A 558 -30.55 12.29 -7.57
C ARG A 558 -29.91 13.63 -7.91
N TYR A 559 -29.13 13.70 -8.99
CA TYR A 559 -28.36 14.88 -9.39
C TYR A 559 -28.85 15.42 -10.73
N SER A 560 -30.17 15.34 -10.97
CA SER A 560 -30.81 15.77 -12.22
C SER A 560 -30.58 17.25 -12.52
N GLU A 561 -30.60 18.11 -11.51
CA GLU A 561 -30.36 19.55 -11.68
C GLU A 561 -28.98 19.82 -12.31
N GLU A 562 -27.93 19.16 -11.81
CA GLU A 562 -26.56 19.28 -12.33
C GLU A 562 -26.38 18.64 -13.72
N LEU A 563 -27.12 17.56 -13.99
CA LEU A 563 -26.99 16.78 -15.23
C LEU A 563 -27.91 17.27 -16.37
N SER A 564 -28.95 18.06 -16.07
CA SER A 564 -29.98 18.48 -17.02
C SER A 564 -29.45 19.26 -18.23
N GLY A 565 -28.32 19.95 -18.07
CA GLY A 565 -27.64 20.71 -19.13
C GLY A 565 -26.88 19.86 -20.16
N TYR A 566 -26.74 18.56 -19.93
CA TYR A 566 -25.96 17.66 -20.77
C TYR A 566 -26.84 16.64 -21.49
N LYS A 567 -26.46 16.31 -22.73
CA LYS A 567 -27.01 15.15 -23.45
C LYS A 567 -26.34 13.87 -22.95
N TYR A 568 -27.12 12.83 -22.73
CA TYR A 568 -26.60 11.54 -22.32
C TYR A 568 -25.87 10.84 -23.48
N ALA A 569 -24.56 10.66 -23.34
CA ALA A 569 -23.70 10.11 -24.40
C ALA A 569 -23.85 8.58 -24.56
N GLY A 570 -24.42 7.88 -23.58
CA GLY A 570 -24.50 6.41 -23.56
C GLY A 570 -25.65 5.81 -24.37
N TYR A 571 -26.49 6.61 -25.06
CA TYR A 571 -27.71 6.08 -25.71
C TYR A 571 -27.46 4.99 -26.74
N ARG A 572 -26.40 5.10 -27.56
CA ARG A 572 -26.07 4.06 -28.55
C ARG A 572 -25.79 2.73 -27.88
N GLN A 573 -24.99 2.75 -26.81
CA GLN A 573 -24.63 1.55 -26.06
C GLN A 573 -25.85 1.01 -25.30
N LEU A 574 -26.66 1.88 -24.71
CA LEU A 574 -27.90 1.52 -24.02
C LEU A 574 -28.89 0.80 -24.94
N ILE A 575 -29.12 1.36 -26.13
CA ILE A 575 -30.00 0.78 -27.13
C ILE A 575 -29.43 -0.56 -27.62
N ALA A 576 -28.11 -0.65 -27.84
CA ALA A 576 -27.47 -1.91 -28.21
C ALA A 576 -27.68 -2.99 -27.12
N THR A 577 -27.53 -2.65 -25.84
CA THR A 577 -27.79 -3.56 -24.72
C THR A 577 -29.25 -4.02 -24.68
N ILE A 578 -30.22 -3.10 -24.83
CA ILE A 578 -31.64 -3.46 -24.84
C ILE A 578 -31.98 -4.36 -26.04
N ARG A 579 -31.44 -4.06 -27.24
CA ARG A 579 -31.64 -4.89 -28.44
C ARG A 579 -31.03 -6.28 -28.28
N ALA A 580 -29.83 -6.37 -27.71
CA ALA A 580 -29.18 -7.65 -27.46
C ALA A 580 -30.03 -8.51 -26.54
N GLU A 581 -30.45 -7.98 -25.39
CA GLU A 581 -31.32 -8.70 -24.45
C GLU A 581 -32.63 -9.13 -25.12
N THR A 582 -33.30 -8.24 -25.86
CA THR A 582 -34.62 -8.53 -26.46
C THR A 582 -34.60 -9.36 -27.75
N SER A 583 -33.43 -9.79 -28.21
CA SER A 583 -33.27 -10.60 -29.42
C SER A 583 -33.81 -12.04 -29.23
N ASP A 584 -34.31 -12.64 -30.32
CA ASP A 584 -34.90 -13.99 -30.30
C ASP A 584 -33.90 -15.11 -29.96
N GLU A 585 -32.59 -14.84 -30.08
CA GLU A 585 -31.51 -15.79 -29.81
C GLU A 585 -31.22 -15.95 -28.31
N ASN A 586 -31.71 -15.03 -27.47
CA ASN A 586 -31.52 -15.07 -26.02
C ASN A 586 -32.68 -15.82 -25.32
N GLU A 587 -32.62 -17.16 -25.34
CA GLU A 587 -33.56 -18.03 -24.60
C GLU A 587 -33.51 -17.84 -23.06
N THR A 588 -32.53 -17.08 -22.55
CA THR A 588 -32.24 -16.87 -21.12
C THR A 588 -32.78 -15.55 -20.52
N LEU A 589 -33.56 -14.76 -21.29
CA LEU A 589 -34.09 -13.45 -20.87
C LEU A 589 -34.83 -13.47 -19.51
N PHE A 590 -35.37 -14.63 -19.11
CA PHE A 590 -36.13 -14.82 -17.87
C PHE A 590 -35.45 -15.75 -16.84
N SER A 591 -34.22 -16.23 -17.09
CA SER A 591 -33.51 -17.18 -16.21
C SER A 591 -32.30 -16.59 -15.47
N SER A 592 -31.84 -15.39 -15.82
CA SER A 592 -30.73 -14.72 -15.13
C SER A 592 -31.20 -13.89 -13.93
N ALA A 593 -30.54 -14.09 -12.77
CA ALA A 593 -30.89 -13.46 -11.50
C ALA A 593 -30.54 -11.95 -11.41
N GLY A 594 -29.85 -11.40 -12.40
CA GLY A 594 -29.51 -9.97 -12.49
C GLY A 594 -30.06 -9.41 -13.80
N SER A 595 -31.20 -8.73 -13.75
CA SER A 595 -31.82 -8.25 -14.99
C SER A 595 -31.07 -7.05 -15.56
N LEU A 596 -30.21 -7.32 -16.54
CA LEU A 596 -29.56 -6.33 -17.38
C LEU A 596 -30.59 -5.44 -18.08
N LEU A 597 -31.65 -6.04 -18.62
CA LEU A 597 -32.77 -5.33 -19.26
C LEU A 597 -33.47 -4.35 -18.31
N GLY A 598 -33.78 -4.77 -17.08
CA GLY A 598 -34.43 -3.93 -16.08
C GLY A 598 -33.61 -2.69 -15.74
N ALA A 599 -32.31 -2.86 -15.49
CA ALA A 599 -31.40 -1.76 -15.21
C ALA A 599 -31.24 -0.80 -16.40
N ALA A 600 -31.22 -1.32 -17.64
CA ALA A 600 -31.12 -0.52 -18.85
C ALA A 600 -32.37 0.35 -19.08
N VAL A 601 -33.57 -0.23 -18.89
CA VAL A 601 -34.84 0.49 -19.06
C VAL A 601 -35.05 1.54 -17.95
N GLU A 602 -34.65 1.22 -16.73
CA GLU A 602 -34.63 2.18 -15.61
C GLU A 602 -33.74 3.39 -15.92
N LEU A 603 -32.54 3.15 -16.47
CA LEU A 603 -31.64 4.23 -16.90
C LEU A 603 -32.25 5.08 -18.02
N ALA A 604 -32.89 4.45 -19.00
CA ALA A 604 -33.60 5.16 -20.07
C ALA A 604 -34.68 6.09 -19.48
N TYR A 605 -35.44 5.62 -18.50
CA TYR A 605 -36.44 6.45 -17.82
C TYR A 605 -35.80 7.65 -17.09
N HIS A 606 -34.81 7.44 -16.24
CA HIS A 606 -34.20 8.53 -15.46
C HIS A 606 -33.47 9.56 -16.33
N THR A 607 -32.84 9.13 -17.42
CA THR A 607 -32.20 10.07 -18.38
C THR A 607 -33.24 10.96 -19.07
N VAL A 608 -34.36 10.38 -19.53
CA VAL A 608 -35.48 11.12 -20.15
C VAL A 608 -36.18 12.04 -19.15
N GLN A 609 -36.34 11.60 -17.90
CA GLN A 609 -36.90 12.42 -16.81
C GLN A 609 -36.01 13.64 -16.49
N CYS A 610 -34.69 13.49 -16.63
CA CYS A 610 -33.73 14.54 -16.30
C CYS A 610 -33.82 15.77 -17.23
N SER A 611 -34.00 15.58 -18.54
CA SER A 611 -34.07 16.72 -19.48
C SER A 611 -34.81 16.44 -20.79
N ALA A 612 -35.38 17.50 -21.37
CA ALA A 612 -35.97 17.47 -22.70
C ALA A 612 -34.94 17.10 -23.80
N LEU A 613 -33.67 17.50 -23.60
CA LEU A 613 -32.58 17.18 -24.52
C LEU A 613 -32.35 15.67 -24.60
N ASN A 614 -32.40 14.99 -23.46
CA ASN A 614 -32.27 13.53 -23.38
C ASN A 614 -33.45 12.81 -24.02
N ALA A 615 -34.68 13.29 -23.81
CA ALA A 615 -35.87 12.75 -24.47
C ALA A 615 -35.77 12.82 -26.00
N GLN A 616 -35.32 13.97 -26.53
CA GLN A 616 -35.11 14.14 -27.97
C GLN A 616 -33.96 13.28 -28.51
N GLU A 617 -32.86 13.16 -27.77
CA GLU A 617 -31.71 12.36 -28.19
C GLU A 617 -32.05 10.86 -28.25
N LEU A 618 -32.75 10.34 -27.22
CA LEU A 618 -33.25 8.96 -27.24
C LEU A 618 -34.22 8.72 -28.42
N ASN A 619 -35.06 9.72 -28.75
CA ASN A 619 -35.95 9.65 -29.90
C ASN A 619 -35.16 9.54 -31.22
N ASN A 620 -34.15 10.39 -31.39
CA ASN A 620 -33.34 10.46 -32.61
C ASN A 620 -32.56 9.17 -32.87
N GLU A 621 -32.07 8.51 -31.82
CA GLU A 621 -31.36 7.22 -31.91
C GLU A 621 -32.32 6.01 -32.04
N GLY A 622 -33.65 6.24 -32.15
CA GLY A 622 -34.65 5.19 -32.30
C GLY A 622 -34.86 4.36 -31.02
N GLY A 623 -34.63 4.96 -29.86
CA GLY A 623 -34.69 4.31 -28.57
C GLY A 623 -36.10 3.94 -28.13
N PHE A 624 -37.13 4.75 -28.45
CA PHE A 624 -38.51 4.46 -28.04
C PHE A 624 -39.11 3.22 -28.72
N GLN A 625 -38.75 2.98 -29.99
CA GLN A 625 -39.09 1.76 -30.72
C GLN A 625 -38.40 0.54 -30.07
N CYS A 626 -37.14 0.70 -29.67
CA CYS A 626 -36.41 -0.35 -28.95
C CYS A 626 -37.06 -0.68 -27.60
N LEU A 627 -37.47 0.34 -26.84
CA LEU A 627 -38.21 0.16 -25.58
C LEU A 627 -39.57 -0.51 -25.80
N HIS A 628 -40.23 -0.27 -26.94
CA HIS A 628 -41.50 -0.91 -27.26
C HIS A 628 -41.33 -2.42 -27.47
N VAL A 629 -40.27 -2.84 -28.17
CA VAL A 629 -39.96 -4.27 -28.32
C VAL A 629 -39.74 -4.93 -26.95
N ALA A 630 -38.98 -4.29 -26.05
CA ALA A 630 -38.79 -4.76 -24.69
C ALA A 630 -40.13 -4.86 -23.92
N PHE A 631 -40.99 -3.84 -24.08
CA PHE A 631 -42.31 -3.79 -23.48
C PHE A 631 -43.19 -4.96 -23.91
N THR A 632 -43.33 -5.18 -25.22
CA THR A 632 -44.15 -6.26 -25.79
C THR A 632 -43.64 -7.64 -25.37
N ARG A 633 -42.31 -7.84 -25.29
CA ARG A 633 -41.69 -9.08 -24.81
C ARG A 633 -41.95 -9.35 -23.32
N CYS A 634 -41.87 -8.32 -22.48
CA CYS A 634 -42.18 -8.48 -21.06
C CYS A 634 -43.68 -8.67 -20.82
N LEU A 635 -44.51 -8.05 -21.66
CA LEU A 635 -45.96 -8.15 -21.60
C LEU A 635 -46.47 -9.56 -21.90
N SER A 636 -45.82 -10.31 -22.79
CA SER A 636 -46.23 -11.68 -23.15
C SER A 636 -46.04 -12.69 -22.01
N VAL A 637 -45.20 -12.36 -21.02
CA VAL A 637 -44.89 -13.20 -19.84
C VAL A 637 -45.56 -12.66 -18.58
N LEU A 638 -46.29 -11.55 -18.68
CA LEU A 638 -46.96 -10.91 -17.55
C LEU A 638 -48.15 -11.78 -17.08
N THR A 639 -47.99 -12.41 -15.91
CA THR A 639 -49.01 -13.28 -15.29
C THR A 639 -49.48 -12.71 -13.95
N HIS A 640 -50.68 -13.11 -13.50
CA HIS A 640 -51.28 -12.60 -12.25
C HIS A 640 -50.54 -12.99 -10.96
N SER A 641 -49.58 -13.91 -11.04
CA SER A 641 -48.77 -14.39 -9.92
C SER A 641 -47.47 -13.61 -9.69
N LEU A 642 -47.07 -12.75 -10.63
CA LEU A 642 -45.79 -12.04 -10.55
C LEU A 642 -45.82 -10.98 -9.43
N SER A 643 -44.72 -10.88 -8.70
CA SER A 643 -44.52 -9.83 -7.70
C SER A 643 -44.10 -8.50 -8.36
N GLY A 644 -44.37 -7.37 -7.69
CA GLY A 644 -43.97 -6.04 -8.19
C GLY A 644 -42.46 -5.82 -8.33
N SER A 645 -41.65 -6.69 -7.72
CA SER A 645 -40.19 -6.67 -7.80
C SER A 645 -39.63 -7.49 -8.97
N GLU A 646 -40.46 -8.20 -9.71
CA GLU A 646 -40.01 -9.01 -10.84
C GLU A 646 -39.74 -8.18 -12.09
N MET A 647 -38.73 -8.62 -12.85
CA MET A 647 -38.21 -7.93 -14.02
C MET A 647 -39.29 -7.51 -15.03
N PRO A 648 -40.24 -8.38 -15.46
CA PRO A 648 -41.20 -7.98 -16.48
C PRO A 648 -42.11 -6.83 -16.03
N VAL A 649 -42.50 -6.84 -14.75
CA VAL A 649 -43.34 -5.78 -14.16
C VAL A 649 -42.56 -4.47 -14.04
N GLN A 650 -41.29 -4.53 -13.64
CA GLN A 650 -40.41 -3.37 -13.55
C GLN A 650 -40.14 -2.75 -14.93
N VAL A 651 -39.81 -3.56 -15.94
CA VAL A 651 -39.59 -3.09 -17.32
C VAL A 651 -40.85 -2.42 -17.86
N CYS A 652 -42.01 -3.06 -17.76
CA CYS A 652 -43.27 -2.46 -18.22
C CYS A 652 -43.57 -1.13 -17.49
N SER A 653 -43.32 -1.05 -16.18
CA SER A 653 -43.54 0.19 -15.40
C SER A 653 -42.61 1.32 -15.84
N TYR A 654 -41.31 1.05 -15.97
CA TYR A 654 -40.35 2.07 -16.38
C TYR A 654 -40.56 2.52 -17.84
N VAL A 655 -40.93 1.62 -18.76
CA VAL A 655 -41.30 2.01 -20.14
C VAL A 655 -42.52 2.92 -20.14
N ALA A 656 -43.59 2.57 -19.40
CA ALA A 656 -44.80 3.40 -19.32
C ALA A 656 -44.49 4.80 -18.75
N LYS A 657 -43.68 4.89 -17.70
CA LYS A 657 -43.23 6.18 -17.15
C LYS A 657 -42.36 6.97 -18.14
N CYS A 658 -41.47 6.29 -18.86
CA CYS A 658 -40.62 6.90 -19.88
C CYS A 658 -41.45 7.53 -21.00
N TYR A 659 -42.47 6.82 -21.50
CA TYR A 659 -43.42 7.36 -22.46
C TYR A 659 -44.25 8.52 -21.91
N THR A 660 -44.69 8.43 -20.65
CA THR A 660 -45.44 9.51 -19.98
C THR A 660 -44.66 10.82 -19.97
N VAL A 661 -43.37 10.76 -19.59
CA VAL A 661 -42.50 11.94 -19.59
C VAL A 661 -42.24 12.42 -21.02
N ALA A 662 -41.89 11.50 -21.92
CA ALA A 662 -41.55 11.84 -23.30
C ALA A 662 -42.71 12.46 -24.09
N ALA A 663 -43.96 12.08 -23.78
CA ALA A 663 -45.16 12.61 -24.45
C ALA A 663 -45.34 14.13 -24.28
N GLN A 664 -44.71 14.72 -23.25
CA GLN A 664 -44.69 16.18 -23.06
C GLN A 664 -43.97 16.91 -24.20
N PHE A 665 -43.12 16.22 -24.97
CA PHE A 665 -42.33 16.82 -26.05
C PHE A 665 -42.89 16.47 -27.43
N THR A 666 -43.15 17.50 -28.24
CA THR A 666 -43.80 17.38 -29.57
C THR A 666 -43.09 16.40 -30.51
N GLY A 667 -41.75 16.43 -30.55
CA GLY A 667 -40.97 15.52 -31.40
C GLY A 667 -41.13 14.03 -31.03
N CYS A 668 -41.35 13.72 -29.75
CA CYS A 668 -41.58 12.35 -29.29
C CYS A 668 -43.01 11.90 -29.59
N ARG A 669 -44.00 12.79 -29.52
CA ARG A 669 -45.40 12.48 -29.88
C ARG A 669 -45.53 11.99 -31.31
N VAL A 670 -44.84 12.63 -32.25
CA VAL A 670 -44.81 12.19 -33.67
C VAL A 670 -44.35 10.74 -33.78
N THR A 671 -43.31 10.36 -33.03
CA THR A 671 -42.83 8.98 -32.99
C THR A 671 -43.87 8.03 -32.40
N PHE A 672 -44.52 8.40 -31.29
CA PHE A 672 -45.58 7.57 -30.70
C PHE A 672 -46.80 7.40 -31.62
N CYS A 673 -47.15 8.43 -32.39
CA CYS A 673 -48.16 8.32 -33.44
C CYS A 673 -47.74 7.30 -34.52
N SER A 674 -46.47 7.30 -34.92
CA SER A 674 -45.94 6.32 -35.90
C SER A 674 -45.91 4.88 -35.37
N MET A 675 -45.82 4.70 -34.04
CA MET A 675 -45.87 3.40 -33.36
C MET A 675 -47.31 2.93 -33.07
N SER A 676 -48.31 3.77 -33.31
CA SER A 676 -49.71 3.39 -33.19
C SER A 676 -50.16 2.63 -34.45
N PRO A 677 -50.96 1.54 -34.35
CA PRO A 677 -51.81 1.15 -33.23
C PRO A 677 -51.21 0.13 -32.23
N SER A 678 -50.03 -0.44 -32.49
CA SER A 678 -49.48 -1.52 -31.63
C SER A 678 -49.23 -1.06 -30.20
N LEU A 679 -48.66 0.14 -30.03
CA LEU A 679 -48.43 0.74 -28.72
C LEU A 679 -49.71 0.85 -27.88
N LEU A 680 -50.80 1.35 -28.47
CA LEU A 680 -52.07 1.51 -27.78
C LEU A 680 -52.72 0.16 -27.43
N SER A 681 -52.58 -0.84 -28.31
CA SER A 681 -53.04 -2.20 -28.05
C SER A 681 -52.32 -2.83 -26.85
N ASP A 682 -51.01 -2.67 -26.78
CA ASP A 682 -50.19 -3.23 -25.70
C ASP A 682 -50.45 -2.53 -24.36
N LEU A 683 -50.62 -1.21 -24.35
CA LEU A 683 -51.03 -0.45 -23.16
C LEU A 683 -52.44 -0.87 -22.68
N ALA A 684 -53.38 -1.03 -23.60
CA ALA A 684 -54.73 -1.51 -23.28
C ALA A 684 -54.74 -2.96 -22.78
N TYR A 685 -53.87 -3.82 -23.30
CA TYR A 685 -53.67 -5.17 -22.79
C TYR A 685 -53.09 -5.15 -21.36
N THR A 686 -52.08 -4.31 -21.11
CA THR A 686 -51.49 -4.13 -19.77
C THR A 686 -52.54 -3.75 -18.73
N LEU A 687 -53.41 -2.78 -19.04
CA LEU A 687 -54.51 -2.38 -18.15
C LEU A 687 -55.49 -3.53 -17.89
N ARG A 688 -55.89 -4.27 -18.92
CA ARG A 688 -56.78 -5.44 -18.78
C ARG A 688 -56.16 -6.51 -17.88
N SER A 689 -54.89 -6.85 -18.10
CA SER A 689 -54.18 -7.87 -17.33
C SER A 689 -53.99 -7.47 -15.86
N CYS A 690 -53.69 -6.19 -15.58
CA CYS A 690 -53.51 -5.71 -14.20
C CYS A 690 -54.85 -5.54 -13.44
N LEU A 691 -55.92 -5.15 -14.13
CA LEU A 691 -57.25 -4.98 -13.52
C LEU A 691 -57.91 -6.34 -13.23
N ALA A 692 -57.74 -7.35 -14.08
CA ALA A 692 -58.25 -8.70 -13.85
C ALA A 692 -57.67 -9.36 -12.58
N SER A 693 -56.44 -9.01 -12.18
CA SER A 693 -55.84 -9.45 -10.90
C SER A 693 -56.40 -8.77 -9.66
N SER A 694 -56.99 -7.58 -9.78
CA SER A 694 -57.54 -6.84 -8.63
C SER A 694 -58.89 -7.38 -8.14
N SER A 695 -59.58 -8.17 -8.97
CA SER A 695 -60.85 -8.83 -8.64
C SER A 695 -60.72 -10.16 -7.86
N SER A 696 -59.51 -10.73 -7.73
CA SER A 696 -59.26 -11.90 -6.88
C SER A 696 -58.82 -11.45 -5.49
N SER A 697 -59.66 -11.72 -4.49
CA SER A 697 -59.55 -11.30 -3.09
C SER A 697 -58.41 -11.97 -2.29
N SER A 698 -57.15 -11.74 -2.67
CA SER A 698 -55.98 -12.10 -1.85
C SER A 698 -55.04 -10.91 -1.73
N SER A 699 -55.01 -10.31 -0.54
CA SER A 699 -54.13 -9.21 -0.15
C SER A 699 -52.68 -9.69 0.04
N SER A 700 -52.00 -10.01 -1.06
CA SER A 700 -50.56 -10.31 -1.09
C SER A 700 -49.77 -9.13 -1.65
N SER A 701 -48.49 -9.02 -1.29
CA SER A 701 -47.55 -8.00 -1.81
C SER A 701 -47.46 -7.95 -3.34
N SER A 702 -47.78 -9.05 -4.03
CA SER A 702 -47.87 -9.14 -5.49
C SER A 702 -48.96 -8.24 -6.08
N SER A 703 -50.10 -8.09 -5.41
CA SER A 703 -51.23 -7.26 -5.87
C SER A 703 -50.86 -5.77 -5.95
N HIS A 704 -49.99 -5.29 -5.05
CA HIS A 704 -49.60 -3.88 -4.99
C HIS A 704 -48.67 -3.46 -6.13
N GLY A 705 -47.90 -4.41 -6.70
CA GLY A 705 -47.01 -4.16 -7.85
C GLY A 705 -47.77 -3.96 -9.15
N LEU A 706 -48.72 -4.86 -9.44
CA LEU A 706 -49.56 -4.78 -10.64
C LEU A 706 -50.50 -3.57 -10.61
N LEU A 707 -50.99 -3.16 -9.43
CA LEU A 707 -51.76 -1.92 -9.28
C LEU A 707 -50.92 -0.67 -9.60
N ARG A 708 -49.64 -0.66 -9.21
CA ARG A 708 -48.72 0.44 -9.55
C ARG A 708 -48.46 0.50 -11.05
N LEU A 709 -48.24 -0.65 -11.70
CA LEU A 709 -48.09 -0.72 -13.16
C LEU A 709 -49.35 -0.24 -13.88
N ALA A 710 -50.54 -0.60 -13.40
CA ALA A 710 -51.79 -0.08 -13.96
C ALA A 710 -51.87 1.44 -13.85
N ALA A 711 -51.51 2.02 -12.70
CA ALA A 711 -51.49 3.46 -12.50
C ALA A 711 -50.50 4.17 -13.45
N ASP A 712 -49.27 3.65 -13.57
CA ASP A 712 -48.26 4.16 -14.50
C ASP A 712 -48.75 4.09 -15.96
N THR A 713 -49.47 3.01 -16.31
CA THR A 713 -50.04 2.82 -17.66
C THR A 713 -51.19 3.79 -17.93
N VAL A 714 -52.06 4.06 -16.96
CA VAL A 714 -53.12 5.07 -17.09
C VAL A 714 -52.52 6.47 -17.29
N GLN A 715 -51.47 6.80 -16.54
CA GLN A 715 -50.75 8.08 -16.72
C GLN A 715 -50.13 8.16 -18.12
N CYS A 716 -49.53 7.08 -18.61
CA CYS A 716 -48.99 7.01 -19.97
C CYS A 716 -50.05 7.26 -21.03
N VAL A 717 -51.20 6.57 -20.95
CA VAL A 717 -52.31 6.77 -21.90
C VAL A 717 -52.85 8.20 -21.83
N SER A 718 -52.96 8.77 -20.63
CA SER A 718 -53.40 10.15 -20.43
C SER A 718 -52.43 11.16 -21.04
N GLY A 719 -51.12 10.95 -20.89
CA GLY A 719 -50.08 11.80 -21.47
C GLY A 719 -50.03 11.72 -23.00
N LEU A 720 -50.30 10.55 -23.58
CA LEU A 720 -50.41 10.36 -25.02
C LEU A 720 -51.69 10.97 -25.62
N ALA A 721 -52.74 11.14 -24.80
CA ALA A 721 -54.01 11.74 -25.21
C ALA A 721 -54.00 13.28 -25.22
N ILE A 722 -52.89 13.92 -24.87
CA ILE A 722 -52.73 15.38 -24.96
C ILE A 722 -52.51 15.74 -26.44
N ASP A 723 -53.61 15.78 -27.19
CA ASP A 723 -53.73 16.56 -28.42
C ASP A 723 -54.00 18.01 -28.01
N GLU A 724 -52.98 18.88 -28.17
CA GLU A 724 -53.27 20.25 -28.55
C GLU A 724 -53.61 20.23 -30.04
N THR A 725 -54.86 20.54 -30.35
CA THR A 725 -55.40 21.05 -31.62
C THR A 725 -54.40 21.38 -32.72
#